data_AF-A0A6N7YMC0-F1
#
_entry.id   AF-A0A6N7YMC0-F1
#
_cell.length_a   1.000
_cell.length_b   1.000
_cell.length_c   1.000
_cell.angle_alpha   90.00
_cell.angle_beta   90.00
_cell.angle_gamma   90.00
#
_symmetry.space_group_name_H-M   'P 1'
#
loop_
_entity.id
_entity.type
_entity.pdbx_description
1 polymer ?
#
loop_
_entity_poly.entity_id
_entity_poly.type
_entity_poly.pdbx_seq_one_letter_code
_entity_poly.pdbx_strand_id
1 'polypeptide(L)'
;MPHPTTSRPLRTPAAVLAALAVLAGSATPAAAVNSVPAANTSVWQIHDAARPGLDTGSVRAVTQNPLLGFGSIRVKVSPIAATDPSARLNGQMLRGFGLTFDGVDRFETTSAVRLGGVAVARDVLVKRTANWARWLDTFTNTTTATKTVEVSFGGAAGQNTGTGQSRVLASGSGDLTIGPEDAWVATGGVASTVANPAAGPALGAPSAVVLGTPAPFTGALAGTGVHQRDPFATPLPTTGMEANFYGYRNTLTLAPGETKTLLRYVVIGRTETAGTAGTQISATTTAAAGLAATPDVTGLTTGEVCELANWDLATIPNFDPGLCAAIPAPEPPSAQPVLALARTTSPYDVVGRSLSEIKADLEAGRTTSQEVVRAYLDRIGAYDGGPYGFKAFIHLNERVMAQARAADEARAAGDTRPLLGIPLALKDNYDTKDMPTTNGTLALEGYVPDRDAGQVAKLRAAGAIFIGKANLSEFANSGGFSESGWGQTWNAWNPSKTSFGSSGGTAVAIASSMAAAGLGSQTGVSLYAPSTGNGLATLRATDGMTSGAGIAPLTFLQDHGGPIARTVEDLALLLNVTSGTDPDDVQTVDADADARRPADWTTGLRKDALEGKRFGFVADAFGTTYGDPRTIDAVRASFTALTAAGATVVEIPAPPAAPTTAQGFPQPAGAGRRNEGWKRYFARSASPPFTTAAGVLSSPKVLPYNRQTLTDGPGLTDAEVTQILDYRREYKRRLDQWMTDNAVDAVLYPGFRSENFDNDGATLSSDRNSGIPVSNAGMPTVTLPVGLGPSGDPVSLQILGRSFADATVLGYGYALEQRLGLRLVSPASPKLAYDASAQPLEIEQPEPAPAPVTPAPVQPPSNAGPGTPAPAPAVPRGRIALDLVTTAAGLRLRDGRVRVTVVNRDPAALLTTVTLRARVGRSRVTIGRATVRTVAGAQRTARILLTRSARRALRPGRTLRVTFVVTSLDADGRLRSVNTVATVRR
;
A
#
# COMPACT_ATOMS: atom_id res chain seq x y z
N MET A 1 -42.14 -36.55 -38.44
CA MET A 1 -43.41 -35.96 -38.94
C MET A 1 -44.51 -36.25 -37.92
N PRO A 2 -45.56 -35.43 -37.77
CA PRO A 2 -45.86 -34.19 -38.49
C PRO A 2 -45.87 -32.91 -37.60
N HIS A 3 -45.33 -31.82 -38.15
CA HIS A 3 -45.78 -30.44 -37.95
C HIS A 3 -47.09 -30.22 -38.78
N PRO A 4 -47.89 -29.12 -38.67
CA PRO A 4 -47.50 -27.71 -38.44
C PRO A 4 -48.47 -26.99 -37.44
N THR A 5 -48.72 -25.66 -37.37
CA THR A 5 -48.38 -24.49 -38.22
C THR A 5 -48.44 -23.17 -37.40
N THR A 6 -47.47 -22.25 -37.61
CA THR A 6 -47.56 -20.77 -37.77
C THR A 6 -48.53 -19.90 -36.91
N SER A 7 -48.22 -18.64 -36.55
CA SER A 7 -47.46 -17.64 -37.35
C SER A 7 -46.68 -16.57 -36.55
N ARG A 8 -45.44 -16.32 -37.01
CA ARG A 8 -44.68 -15.04 -36.97
C ARG A 8 -45.11 -14.19 -38.20
N PRO A 9 -44.66 -12.92 -38.48
CA PRO A 9 -43.37 -12.32 -38.08
C PRO A 9 -43.26 -10.78 -37.84
N LEU A 10 -42.10 -10.39 -37.28
CA LEU A 10 -41.22 -9.23 -37.60
C LEU A 10 -41.78 -7.82 -37.91
N ARG A 11 -41.24 -6.81 -37.20
CA ARG A 11 -40.34 -5.78 -37.78
C ARG A 11 -39.69 -4.89 -36.69
N THR A 12 -38.36 -4.84 -36.68
CA THR A 12 -37.55 -3.74 -36.12
C THR A 12 -37.36 -2.66 -37.20
N PRO A 13 -37.06 -1.38 -36.86
CA PRO A 13 -35.66 -0.97 -36.68
C PRO A 13 -35.38 0.14 -35.64
N ALA A 14 -34.13 0.09 -35.12
CA ALA A 14 -33.16 1.17 -34.85
C ALA A 14 -33.51 2.53 -34.17
N ALA A 15 -32.51 2.97 -33.38
CA ALA A 15 -31.93 4.33 -33.33
C ALA A 15 -32.18 5.24 -32.09
N VAL A 16 -31.08 5.44 -31.34
CA VAL A 16 -30.48 6.74 -30.93
C VAL A 16 -30.77 7.35 -29.52
N LEU A 17 -29.71 7.24 -28.69
CA LEU A 17 -29.17 8.14 -27.64
C LEU A 17 -30.02 8.69 -26.46
N ALA A 18 -29.59 8.40 -25.22
CA ALA A 18 -28.74 9.31 -24.40
C ALA A 18 -28.87 9.06 -22.87
N ALA A 19 -27.71 9.10 -22.20
CA ALA A 19 -27.45 8.87 -20.78
C ALA A 19 -28.31 9.62 -19.75
N LEU A 20 -28.45 9.04 -18.53
CA LEU A 20 -28.49 9.80 -17.27
C LEU A 20 -28.17 8.96 -16.02
N ALA A 21 -27.29 9.51 -15.19
CA ALA A 21 -26.63 8.95 -14.00
C ALA A 21 -27.50 8.20 -12.97
N VAL A 22 -26.93 7.12 -12.41
CA VAL A 22 -27.34 6.51 -11.14
C VAL A 22 -26.48 7.08 -10.02
N LEU A 23 -27.09 7.77 -9.06
CA LEU A 23 -26.42 8.26 -7.85
C LEU A 23 -26.25 7.11 -6.86
N ALA A 24 -25.02 6.65 -6.66
CA ALA A 24 -24.67 5.74 -5.58
C ALA A 24 -24.76 6.48 -4.22
N GLY A 25 -25.46 5.89 -3.26
CA GLY A 25 -25.34 6.27 -1.85
C GLY A 25 -24.14 5.55 -1.25
N SER A 26 -23.08 6.30 -0.95
CA SER A 26 -21.87 5.76 -0.33
C SER A 26 -22.14 5.35 1.12
N ALA A 27 -22.30 4.05 1.37
CA ALA A 27 -21.86 3.50 2.65
C ALA A 27 -20.32 3.60 2.67
N THR A 28 -19.75 4.16 3.74
CA THR A 28 -18.30 4.12 3.97
C THR A 28 -17.88 2.66 4.12
N PRO A 29 -16.98 2.12 3.28
CA PRO A 29 -16.42 0.81 3.56
C PRO A 29 -15.69 0.85 4.91
N ALA A 30 -15.90 -0.16 5.74
CA ALA A 30 -15.09 -0.35 6.95
C ALA A 30 -13.61 -0.32 6.56
N ALA A 31 -12.79 0.52 7.18
CA ALA A 31 -11.43 0.76 6.75
C ALA A 31 -10.50 -0.43 7.04
N ALA A 32 -9.43 -0.58 6.24
CA ALA A 32 -8.41 -1.60 6.46
C ALA A 32 -7.57 -1.28 7.71
N VAL A 33 -7.40 0.01 7.95
CA VAL A 33 -6.64 0.56 9.06
C VAL A 33 -7.63 1.28 9.97
N ASN A 34 -7.51 1.04 11.27
CA ASN A 34 -8.40 1.62 12.26
C ASN A 34 -8.40 3.15 12.14
N SER A 35 -9.61 3.72 12.10
CA SER A 35 -9.84 5.08 11.61
C SER A 35 -10.62 5.89 12.62
N VAL A 36 -10.05 7.01 13.08
CA VAL A 36 -10.67 7.90 14.07
C VAL A 36 -11.24 9.14 13.39
N PRO A 37 -12.57 9.32 13.37
CA PRO A 37 -13.20 10.55 12.89
C PRO A 37 -13.12 11.66 13.95
N ALA A 38 -12.58 12.81 13.56
CA ALA A 38 -12.56 14.03 14.37
C ALA A 38 -13.77 14.95 14.05
N ALA A 39 -14.15 15.78 15.02
CA ALA A 39 -15.28 16.70 14.94
C ALA A 39 -15.15 17.74 13.81
N ASN A 40 -13.92 17.99 13.34
CA ASN A 40 -13.62 18.85 12.21
C ASN A 40 -13.85 18.19 10.82
N THR A 41 -14.36 16.95 10.77
CA THR A 41 -14.52 16.05 9.61
C THR A 41 -13.25 15.43 9.03
N SER A 42 -12.08 15.68 9.61
CA SER A 42 -10.89 14.88 9.31
C SER A 42 -11.07 13.46 9.84
N VAL A 43 -10.56 12.48 9.09
CA VAL A 43 -10.42 11.10 9.55
C VAL A 43 -8.93 10.80 9.62
N TRP A 44 -8.46 10.38 10.79
CA TRP A 44 -7.10 9.91 11.03
C TRP A 44 -7.03 8.40 10.79
N GLN A 45 -5.98 7.93 10.14
CA GLN A 45 -5.67 6.49 10.01
C GLN A 45 -4.28 6.26 10.59
N ILE A 46 -4.20 5.44 11.63
CA ILE A 46 -2.95 5.12 12.35
C ILE A 46 -2.57 3.68 12.04
N HIS A 47 -1.33 3.43 11.62
CA HIS A 47 -0.84 2.06 11.40
C HIS A 47 -0.71 1.33 12.73
N ASP A 48 -1.50 0.28 12.89
CA ASP A 48 -1.56 -0.55 14.08
C ASP A 48 -1.38 -2.03 13.72
N ALA A 49 -1.64 -2.93 14.66
CA ALA A 49 -1.50 -4.37 14.43
C ALA A 49 -2.56 -4.95 13.48
N ALA A 50 -3.63 -4.22 13.15
CA ALA A 50 -4.67 -4.71 12.27
C ALA A 50 -4.19 -4.76 10.80
N ARG A 51 -4.57 -5.82 10.07
CA ARG A 51 -4.18 -6.09 8.67
C ARG A 51 -4.32 -4.83 7.78
N PRO A 52 -3.24 -4.34 7.15
CA PRO A 52 -2.01 -5.05 6.79
C PRO A 52 -0.88 -5.07 7.86
N GLY A 53 -1.15 -4.70 9.11
CA GLY A 53 -0.26 -5.01 10.24
C GLY A 53 1.12 -4.35 10.15
N LEU A 54 1.19 -3.07 9.77
CA LEU A 54 2.44 -2.32 9.77
C LEU A 54 2.90 -1.96 11.18
N ASP A 55 1.95 -1.72 12.08
CA ASP A 55 2.16 -1.64 13.52
C ASP A 55 3.31 -0.70 13.95
N THR A 56 3.40 0.47 13.31
CA THR A 56 4.38 1.53 13.59
C THR A 56 3.83 2.61 14.53
N GLY A 57 2.51 2.74 14.65
CA GLY A 57 1.82 3.86 15.32
C GLY A 57 1.92 5.20 14.59
N SER A 58 2.34 5.21 13.32
CA SER A 58 2.41 6.43 12.51
C SER A 58 1.13 6.69 11.71
N VAL A 59 0.94 7.93 11.30
CA VAL A 59 -0.20 8.36 10.48
C VAL A 59 -0.03 7.81 9.05
N ARG A 60 -0.84 6.82 8.70
CA ARG A 60 -0.94 6.30 7.32
C ARG A 60 -1.44 7.38 6.37
N ALA A 61 -2.51 8.04 6.77
CA ALA A 61 -3.12 9.15 6.08
C ALA A 61 -4.04 9.91 7.03
N VAL A 62 -4.26 11.19 6.74
CA VAL A 62 -5.24 12.01 7.44
C VAL A 62 -6.00 12.88 6.43
N THR A 63 -7.34 12.89 6.55
CA THR A 63 -8.18 13.55 5.55
C THR A 63 -7.92 15.06 5.48
N GLN A 64 -7.68 15.55 4.26
CA GLN A 64 -7.33 16.93 3.89
C GLN A 64 -5.92 17.41 4.28
N ASN A 65 -5.05 16.57 4.85
CA ASN A 65 -3.73 17.00 5.31
C ASN A 65 -2.59 16.05 4.84
N PRO A 66 -1.45 16.57 4.32
CA PRO A 66 -0.45 15.77 3.61
C PRO A 66 0.60 15.12 4.52
N LEU A 67 0.18 14.57 5.67
CA LEU A 67 1.05 13.76 6.55
C LEU A 67 0.97 12.29 6.15
N LEU A 68 2.13 11.69 5.86
CA LEU A 68 2.26 10.31 5.39
C LEU A 68 3.44 9.64 6.11
N GLY A 69 3.18 8.50 6.77
CA GLY A 69 4.14 7.85 7.67
C GLY A 69 4.52 8.71 8.88
N PHE A 70 3.80 9.80 9.16
CA PHE A 70 4.23 10.80 10.14
C PHE A 70 3.89 10.38 11.58
N GLY A 71 4.84 10.52 12.49
CA GLY A 71 4.76 10.04 13.86
C GLY A 71 5.39 8.65 14.07
N SER A 72 6.04 8.06 13.05
CA SER A 72 6.91 6.91 13.26
C SER A 72 8.13 7.31 14.09
N ILE A 73 8.71 6.33 14.79
CA ILE A 73 9.96 6.51 15.51
C ILE A 73 11.06 5.61 14.96
N ARG A 74 12.23 6.21 14.74
CA ARG A 74 13.50 5.51 14.62
C ARG A 74 14.21 5.62 15.96
N VAL A 75 14.78 4.53 16.45
CA VAL A 75 15.39 4.47 17.78
C VAL A 75 16.77 3.85 17.69
N LYS A 76 17.77 4.47 18.32
CA LYS A 76 19.15 4.01 18.36
C LYS A 76 19.61 3.94 19.81
N VAL A 77 19.92 2.73 20.27
CA VAL A 77 20.36 2.42 21.63
C VAL A 77 21.87 2.21 21.65
N SER A 78 22.54 2.75 22.66
CA SER A 78 23.98 2.57 22.91
C SER A 78 24.27 2.42 24.42
N PRO A 79 25.21 1.56 24.84
CA PRO A 79 25.83 0.51 24.04
C PRO A 79 24.82 -0.61 23.73
N ILE A 80 24.94 -1.17 22.52
CA ILE A 80 24.26 -2.40 22.09
C ILE A 80 25.34 -3.41 21.71
N ALA A 81 25.19 -4.66 22.12
CA ALA A 81 26.15 -5.70 21.78
C ALA A 81 25.95 -6.15 20.32
N ALA A 82 27.02 -6.44 19.59
CA ALA A 82 26.91 -7.05 18.25
C ALA A 82 26.26 -8.46 18.30
N THR A 83 26.21 -9.07 19.48
CA THR A 83 25.53 -10.34 19.77
C THR A 83 24.06 -10.18 20.14
N ASP A 84 23.51 -8.96 20.19
CA ASP A 84 22.09 -8.73 20.42
C ASP A 84 21.30 -8.94 19.10
N PRO A 85 20.31 -9.85 19.05
CA PRO A 85 19.53 -10.09 17.83
C PRO A 85 18.79 -8.85 17.29
N SER A 86 18.49 -7.87 18.16
CA SER A 86 17.84 -6.60 17.78
C SER A 86 18.81 -5.58 17.16
N ALA A 87 20.14 -5.79 17.26
CA ALA A 87 21.14 -4.84 16.78
C ALA A 87 21.03 -4.53 15.28
N ARG A 88 20.53 -5.47 14.46
CA ARG A 88 20.25 -5.26 13.03
C ARG A 88 19.18 -4.21 12.72
N LEU A 89 18.40 -3.79 13.72
CA LEU A 89 17.39 -2.74 13.63
C LEU A 89 17.75 -1.47 14.42
N ASN A 90 18.96 -1.37 14.97
CA ASN A 90 19.38 -0.16 15.66
C ASN A 90 19.42 1.03 14.69
N GLY A 91 18.69 2.10 14.97
CA GLY A 91 18.49 3.26 14.08
C GLY A 91 17.42 3.08 12.98
N GLN A 92 16.78 1.90 12.90
CA GLN A 92 15.68 1.65 11.96
C GLN A 92 14.32 2.06 12.54
N MET A 93 13.31 2.13 11.69
CA MET A 93 11.93 2.42 12.11
C MET A 93 11.40 1.27 12.97
N LEU A 94 10.93 1.60 14.17
CA LEU A 94 10.30 0.63 15.06
C LEU A 94 8.89 0.27 14.59
N ARG A 95 8.54 -0.99 14.85
CA ARG A 95 7.26 -1.62 14.57
C ARG A 95 7.06 -2.82 15.49
N GLY A 96 5.84 -3.35 15.53
CA GLY A 96 5.54 -4.57 16.27
C GLY A 96 5.18 -4.35 17.74
N PHE A 97 4.58 -3.20 18.03
CA PHE A 97 4.05 -2.80 19.34
C PHE A 97 2.77 -3.58 19.74
N GLY A 98 2.18 -4.31 18.81
CA GLY A 98 0.85 -4.91 18.97
C GLY A 98 -0.22 -3.84 19.19
N LEU A 99 -0.12 -2.67 18.55
CA LEU A 99 -1.03 -1.55 18.79
C LEU A 99 -2.46 -1.99 18.54
N THR A 100 -3.30 -1.83 19.57
CA THR A 100 -4.71 -2.20 19.53
C THR A 100 -5.56 -0.96 19.68
N PHE A 101 -6.45 -0.74 18.71
CA PHE A 101 -7.43 0.35 18.75
C PHE A 101 -8.57 0.03 19.73
N ASP A 102 -8.87 0.95 20.63
CA ASP A 102 -9.95 0.85 21.62
C ASP A 102 -11.37 0.92 21.03
N GLY A 103 -11.48 1.25 19.74
CA GLY A 103 -12.75 1.47 19.06
C GLY A 103 -13.29 2.90 19.18
N VAL A 104 -12.60 3.81 19.85
CA VAL A 104 -13.04 5.20 20.12
C VAL A 104 -12.04 6.20 19.58
N ASP A 105 -10.85 6.30 20.18
CA ASP A 105 -9.79 7.25 19.80
C ASP A 105 -8.36 6.91 20.28
N ARG A 106 -8.14 5.77 20.96
CA ARG A 106 -6.83 5.40 21.53
C ARG A 106 -6.25 4.12 20.92
N PHE A 107 -4.93 4.09 20.74
CA PHE A 107 -4.16 2.94 20.28
C PHE A 107 -3.07 2.60 21.30
N GLU A 108 -3.19 1.45 21.97
CA GLU A 108 -2.31 1.07 23.08
C GLU A 108 -1.42 -0.13 22.69
N THR A 109 -0.16 -0.09 23.13
CA THR A 109 0.81 -1.18 22.99
C THR A 109 0.35 -2.40 23.79
N THR A 110 0.24 -3.56 23.14
CA THR A 110 0.01 -4.84 23.83
C THR A 110 1.29 -5.64 24.05
N SER A 111 2.38 -5.31 23.34
CA SER A 111 3.70 -5.92 23.52
C SER A 111 4.82 -4.90 23.32
N ALA A 112 5.66 -4.70 24.35
CA ALA A 112 6.77 -3.75 24.26
C ALA A 112 7.84 -4.23 23.27
N VAL A 113 8.26 -3.31 22.40
CA VAL A 113 9.27 -3.51 21.35
C VAL A 113 10.66 -3.47 21.99
N ARG A 114 11.42 -4.57 21.96
CA ARG A 114 12.72 -4.69 22.65
C ARG A 114 13.92 -4.45 21.73
N LEU A 115 14.65 -3.36 21.97
CA LEU A 115 15.87 -2.99 21.23
C LEU A 115 17.03 -2.73 22.20
N GLY A 116 18.13 -3.47 22.07
CA GLY A 116 19.38 -3.21 22.81
C GLY A 116 19.28 -3.30 24.34
N GLY A 117 18.28 -4.01 24.86
CA GLY A 117 17.94 -4.04 26.29
C GLY A 117 17.08 -2.85 26.77
N VAL A 118 16.51 -2.07 25.85
CA VAL A 118 15.45 -1.09 26.15
C VAL A 118 14.13 -1.66 25.67
N ALA A 119 13.12 -1.68 26.54
CA ALA A 119 11.74 -1.96 26.18
C ALA A 119 11.06 -0.64 25.77
N VAL A 120 10.47 -0.60 24.59
CA VAL A 120 9.79 0.58 24.04
C VAL A 120 8.29 0.30 23.96
N ALA A 121 7.50 1.14 24.60
CA ALA A 121 6.03 1.14 24.52
C ALA A 121 5.52 2.46 23.92
N ARG A 122 4.31 2.42 23.38
CA ARG A 122 3.67 3.52 22.67
C ARG A 122 2.18 3.57 22.95
N ASP A 123 1.69 4.77 23.27
CA ASP A 123 0.28 5.14 23.23
C ASP A 123 0.05 6.25 22.19
N VAL A 124 -1.03 6.13 21.42
CA VAL A 124 -1.48 7.17 20.47
C VAL A 124 -2.94 7.53 20.76
N LEU A 125 -3.19 8.78 21.17
CA LEU A 125 -4.53 9.32 21.43
C LEU A 125 -4.90 10.36 20.37
N VAL A 126 -5.97 10.13 19.60
CA VAL A 126 -6.48 11.07 18.61
C VAL A 126 -7.62 11.91 19.22
N LYS A 127 -7.33 13.14 19.66
CA LYS A 127 -8.32 13.97 20.38
C LYS A 127 -9.46 14.41 19.47
N ARG A 128 -10.54 13.62 19.38
CA ARG A 128 -11.64 13.82 18.40
C ARG A 128 -12.31 15.19 18.47
N THR A 129 -12.33 15.84 19.62
CA THR A 129 -12.90 17.20 19.80
C THR A 129 -11.98 18.32 19.33
N ALA A 130 -10.72 18.01 19.03
CA ALA A 130 -9.70 18.92 18.55
C ALA A 130 -9.10 18.41 17.22
N ASN A 131 -8.12 19.13 16.71
CA ASN A 131 -7.41 18.76 15.48
C ASN A 131 -5.99 18.28 15.79
N TRP A 132 -5.81 17.43 16.80
CA TRP A 132 -4.50 16.92 17.15
C TRP A 132 -4.54 15.47 17.64
N ALA A 133 -3.41 14.80 17.52
CA ALA A 133 -3.14 13.51 18.13
C ALA A 133 -1.88 13.62 19.03
N ARG A 134 -1.84 12.82 20.09
CA ARG A 134 -0.77 12.75 21.09
C ARG A 134 -0.07 11.41 20.98
N TRP A 135 1.25 11.42 20.98
CA TRP A 135 2.11 10.24 21.10
C TRP A 135 2.79 10.28 22.45
N LEU A 136 2.76 9.14 23.15
CA LEU A 136 3.48 8.89 24.38
C LEU A 136 4.43 7.72 24.11
N ASP A 137 5.70 8.02 23.88
CA ASP A 137 6.74 7.01 23.60
C ASP A 137 7.54 6.74 24.88
N THR A 138 7.38 5.56 25.47
CA THR A 138 7.96 5.16 26.76
C THR A 138 9.16 4.23 26.56
N PHE A 139 10.27 4.48 27.26
CA PHE A 139 11.54 3.77 27.13
C PHE A 139 12.05 3.30 28.49
N THR A 140 12.00 1.99 28.76
CA THR A 140 12.47 1.38 30.01
C THR A 140 13.76 0.61 29.80
N ASN A 141 14.81 0.91 30.58
CA ASN A 141 16.07 0.15 30.54
C ASN A 141 15.94 -1.15 31.33
N THR A 142 15.92 -2.29 30.63
CA THR A 142 15.79 -3.62 31.23
C THR A 142 17.14 -4.29 31.50
N THR A 143 18.21 -3.51 31.64
CA THR A 143 19.59 -4.00 31.87
C THR A 143 20.24 -3.37 33.09
N THR A 144 21.34 -3.97 33.55
CA THR A 144 22.15 -3.49 34.68
C THR A 144 23.14 -2.38 34.33
N ALA A 145 23.17 -1.93 33.07
CA ALA A 145 24.08 -0.87 32.59
C ALA A 145 23.27 0.33 32.07
N THR A 146 23.80 1.54 32.25
CA THR A 146 23.20 2.76 31.70
C THR A 146 23.10 2.69 30.17
N LYS A 147 21.97 3.14 29.62
CA LYS A 147 21.71 3.21 28.17
C LYS A 147 21.53 4.65 27.72
N THR A 148 22.13 5.00 26.59
CA THR A 148 21.76 6.18 25.80
C THR A 148 20.78 5.75 24.72
N VAL A 149 19.68 6.49 24.58
CA VAL A 149 18.64 6.25 23.57
C VAL A 149 18.45 7.53 22.75
N GLU A 150 18.86 7.49 21.49
CA GLU A 150 18.55 8.54 20.51
C GLU A 150 17.23 8.17 19.82
N VAL A 151 16.27 9.09 19.79
CA VAL A 151 14.93 8.89 19.23
C VAL A 151 14.68 9.94 18.17
N SER A 152 14.38 9.54 16.94
CA SER A 152 13.83 10.43 15.91
C SER A 152 12.35 10.17 15.74
N PHE A 153 11.51 11.16 15.99
CA PHE A 153 10.07 11.16 15.71
C PHE A 153 9.81 11.95 14.44
N GLY A 154 9.10 11.39 13.46
CA GLY A 154 9.06 12.04 12.15
C GLY A 154 8.25 11.35 11.07
N GLY A 155 8.54 11.70 9.82
CA GLY A 155 7.93 11.16 8.61
C GLY A 155 7.79 12.22 7.53
N ALA A 156 6.92 12.00 6.54
CA ALA A 156 6.72 12.94 5.44
C ALA A 156 5.60 13.96 5.72
N ALA A 157 5.90 15.24 5.54
CA ALA A 157 4.91 16.31 5.47
C ALA A 157 4.99 16.99 4.09
N GLY A 158 3.93 16.90 3.29
CA GLY A 158 3.78 17.66 2.03
C GLY A 158 4.14 16.95 0.72
N GLN A 159 4.37 15.63 0.72
CA GLN A 159 4.82 14.91 -0.47
C GLN A 159 3.75 14.78 -1.58
N ASN A 160 3.76 15.68 -2.58
CA ASN A 160 3.15 15.51 -3.92
C ASN A 160 3.46 16.68 -4.89
N THR A 161 4.62 17.33 -4.72
CA THR A 161 4.80 18.76 -5.06
C THR A 161 5.96 19.06 -6.02
N GLY A 162 6.51 18.05 -6.70
CA GLY A 162 7.65 18.25 -7.61
C GLY A 162 8.89 18.74 -6.85
N THR A 163 9.40 19.91 -7.22
CA THR A 163 10.49 20.62 -6.51
C THR A 163 10.02 21.38 -5.26
N GLY A 164 8.72 21.38 -4.96
CA GLY A 164 8.12 22.14 -3.87
C GLY A 164 8.36 21.55 -2.48
N GLN A 165 9.40 22.02 -1.81
CA GLN A 165 9.65 21.81 -0.38
C GLN A 165 8.49 22.30 0.51
N SER A 166 8.14 21.54 1.55
CA SER A 166 7.36 22.02 2.69
C SER A 166 8.11 23.09 3.46
N ARG A 167 7.42 24.20 3.71
CA ARG A 167 7.99 25.36 4.40
C ARG A 167 7.73 25.26 5.89
N VAL A 168 8.72 25.65 6.69
CA VAL A 168 8.45 26.12 8.07
C VAL A 168 7.60 27.38 7.93
N LEU A 169 6.46 27.41 8.62
CA LEU A 169 5.49 28.50 8.59
C LEU A 169 5.61 29.40 9.82
N ALA A 170 5.94 28.80 10.97
CA ALA A 170 6.31 29.45 12.21
C ALA A 170 6.96 28.40 13.15
N SER A 171 7.76 28.86 14.10
CA SER A 171 8.41 28.05 15.13
C SER A 171 8.14 28.62 16.53
N GLY A 172 8.59 27.93 17.58
CA GLY A 172 8.50 28.39 18.96
C GLY A 172 9.42 29.56 19.29
N SER A 173 10.59 29.62 18.63
CA SER A 173 11.53 30.75 18.70
C SER A 173 11.03 32.02 18.00
N GLY A 174 10.11 31.87 17.05
CA GLY A 174 9.60 32.95 16.21
C GLY A 174 10.43 33.20 14.93
N ASP A 175 11.45 32.39 14.65
CA ASP A 175 12.12 32.35 13.36
C ASP A 175 11.48 31.30 12.42
N LEU A 176 12.19 30.93 11.34
CA LEU A 176 11.76 29.93 10.34
C LEU A 176 12.78 28.80 10.15
N THR A 177 13.72 28.68 11.09
CA THR A 177 14.59 27.53 11.27
C THR A 177 13.93 26.53 12.24
N ILE A 178 14.57 25.39 12.46
CA ILE A 178 14.14 24.42 13.48
C ILE A 178 15.34 24.14 14.37
N GLY A 179 15.26 24.57 15.62
CA GLY A 179 16.35 24.48 16.58
C GLY A 179 15.92 23.98 17.97
N PRO A 180 16.88 23.70 18.86
CA PRO A 180 16.62 23.23 20.23
C PRO A 180 15.78 24.20 21.08
N GLU A 181 15.72 25.47 20.68
CA GLU A 181 14.87 26.54 21.21
C GLU A 181 13.36 26.38 20.89
N ASP A 182 12.98 25.48 19.98
CA ASP A 182 11.59 25.31 19.55
C ASP A 182 10.78 24.33 20.41
N ALA A 183 9.84 24.87 21.17
CA ALA A 183 8.80 24.09 21.85
C ALA A 183 7.80 23.44 20.86
N TRP A 184 7.64 24.03 19.68
CA TRP A 184 6.77 23.55 18.60
C TRP A 184 7.22 24.09 17.24
N VAL A 185 6.85 23.40 16.16
CA VAL A 185 7.15 23.80 14.77
C VAL A 185 5.93 23.59 13.90
N ALA A 186 5.53 24.61 13.14
CA ALA A 186 4.48 24.49 12.13
C ALA A 186 5.06 24.44 10.71
N THR A 187 4.57 23.51 9.89
CA THR A 187 4.99 23.30 8.50
C THR A 187 3.79 23.29 7.56
N GLY A 188 4.03 23.51 6.27
CA GLY A 188 2.99 23.39 5.24
C GLY A 188 3.56 23.15 3.84
N GLY A 189 2.92 22.24 3.12
CA GLY A 189 3.25 21.95 1.71
C GLY A 189 2.76 23.04 0.76
N VAL A 190 3.40 23.15 -0.41
CA VAL A 190 2.97 24.04 -1.50
C VAL A 190 1.97 23.28 -2.39
N ALA A 191 0.72 23.72 -2.54
CA ALA A 191 -0.25 22.94 -3.33
C ALA A 191 0.05 23.04 -4.84
N SER A 192 0.05 21.90 -5.53
CA SER A 192 0.37 21.80 -6.96
C SER A 192 -0.76 22.21 -7.91
N THR A 193 -1.86 22.76 -7.41
CA THR A 193 -3.03 23.14 -8.23
C THR A 193 -3.61 24.51 -7.89
N VAL A 194 -3.26 25.55 -8.65
CA VAL A 194 -4.11 26.74 -8.81
C VAL A 194 -4.15 27.15 -10.28
N ALA A 195 -5.25 26.85 -10.97
CA ALA A 195 -5.51 27.31 -12.35
C ALA A 195 -5.96 28.80 -12.39
N ASN A 196 -5.47 29.63 -11.46
CA ASN A 196 -5.85 31.03 -11.31
C ASN A 196 -4.71 31.84 -10.64
N PRO A 197 -3.90 32.58 -11.41
CA PRO A 197 -2.78 33.38 -10.88
C PRO A 197 -3.18 34.50 -9.91
N ALA A 198 -4.45 34.91 -9.87
CA ALA A 198 -4.91 36.02 -9.04
C ALA A 198 -5.21 35.65 -7.57
N ALA A 199 -5.07 34.38 -7.18
CA ALA A 199 -5.48 33.87 -5.86
C ALA A 199 -4.33 33.72 -4.84
N GLY A 200 -3.08 34.00 -5.23
CA GLY A 200 -1.89 33.59 -4.47
C GLY A 200 -1.66 32.07 -4.51
N PRO A 201 -0.54 31.57 -3.97
CA PRO A 201 -0.30 30.14 -3.89
C PRO A 201 -1.28 29.51 -2.88
N ALA A 202 -2.07 28.54 -3.33
CA ALA A 202 -2.75 27.65 -2.41
C ALA A 202 -1.68 26.84 -1.65
N LEU A 203 -1.75 26.85 -0.33
CA LEU A 203 -0.93 25.98 0.50
C LEU A 203 -1.72 24.70 0.78
N GLY A 204 -1.01 23.58 0.85
CA GLY A 204 -1.54 22.37 1.48
C GLY A 204 -1.93 22.68 2.92
N ALA A 205 -2.76 21.83 3.53
CA ALA A 205 -3.13 22.04 4.91
C ALA A 205 -1.86 22.13 5.79
N PRO A 206 -1.73 23.17 6.63
CA PRO A 206 -0.61 23.26 7.54
C PRO A 206 -0.71 22.18 8.61
N SER A 207 0.42 21.81 9.19
CA SER A 207 0.51 20.90 10.34
C SER A 207 1.49 21.49 11.34
N ALA A 208 1.46 21.03 12.57
CA ALA A 208 2.48 21.39 13.54
C ALA A 208 2.84 20.21 14.45
N VAL A 209 4.07 20.20 14.95
CA VAL A 209 4.53 19.26 15.98
C VAL A 209 4.85 20.04 17.24
N VAL A 210 4.36 19.58 18.38
CA VAL A 210 4.74 20.08 19.72
C VAL A 210 5.74 19.11 20.32
N LEU A 211 6.89 19.64 20.73
CA LEU A 211 8.11 18.90 20.99
C LEU A 211 8.47 18.81 22.48
N GLY A 212 7.93 19.72 23.30
CA GLY A 212 8.17 19.78 24.75
C GLY A 212 8.73 21.12 25.22
N THR A 213 9.34 21.13 26.39
CA THR A 213 10.07 22.29 26.91
C THR A 213 11.38 22.47 26.12
N PRO A 214 11.69 23.68 25.62
CA PRO A 214 12.88 23.93 24.81
C PRO A 214 14.17 23.95 25.63
N ALA A 215 15.31 24.00 24.96
CA ALA A 215 16.62 24.13 25.60
C ALA A 215 16.68 25.39 26.51
N PRO A 216 17.39 25.34 27.66
CA PRO A 216 18.34 24.30 28.07
C PRO A 216 17.72 23.11 28.84
N PHE A 217 16.40 22.86 28.74
CA PHE A 217 15.77 21.73 29.42
C PHE A 217 16.38 20.37 29.00
N THR A 218 16.62 19.49 29.96
CA THR A 218 17.21 18.17 29.70
C THR A 218 16.18 17.27 29.01
N GLY A 219 16.49 16.81 27.79
CA GLY A 219 15.57 16.01 26.96
C GLY A 219 14.70 16.83 25.99
N ALA A 220 14.92 18.14 25.92
CA ALA A 220 14.46 18.99 24.81
C ALA A 220 14.89 18.46 23.42
N LEU A 221 14.42 19.11 22.36
CA LEU A 221 14.85 18.81 20.99
C LEU A 221 16.38 18.94 20.87
N ALA A 222 17.06 17.87 20.46
CA ALA A 222 18.50 17.82 20.21
C ALA A 222 18.90 18.17 18.75
N GLY A 223 17.90 18.45 17.90
CA GLY A 223 18.06 18.85 16.50
C GLY A 223 17.17 18.04 15.55
N THR A 224 17.41 18.16 14.25
CA THR A 224 16.65 17.46 13.20
C THR A 224 17.53 16.63 12.28
N GLY A 225 16.92 15.68 11.57
CA GLY A 225 17.54 14.89 10.51
C GLY A 225 16.53 14.44 9.46
N VAL A 226 17.01 13.84 8.37
CA VAL A 226 16.16 13.27 7.30
C VAL A 226 15.57 11.94 7.76
N HIS A 227 14.31 11.93 8.16
CA HIS A 227 13.63 10.74 8.67
C HIS A 227 13.49 9.63 7.61
N GLN A 228 13.45 10.00 6.34
CA GLN A 228 13.45 9.10 5.19
C GLN A 228 14.82 8.43 4.92
N ARG A 229 15.84 8.67 5.76
CA ARG A 229 17.19 8.09 5.64
C ARG A 229 17.64 7.62 7.02
N ASP A 230 18.88 7.90 7.41
CA ASP A 230 19.31 7.86 8.81
C ASP A 230 19.22 9.28 9.39
N PRO A 231 18.22 9.61 10.23
CA PRO A 231 18.10 10.94 10.83
C PRO A 231 19.18 11.23 11.90
N PHE A 232 19.90 10.22 12.38
CA PHE A 232 21.00 10.42 13.33
C PHE A 232 22.27 10.88 12.60
N ALA A 233 22.51 10.37 11.40
CA ALA A 233 23.66 10.71 10.56
C ALA A 233 23.40 11.76 9.46
N THR A 234 22.15 11.95 9.00
CA THR A 234 21.78 12.81 7.86
C THR A 234 21.06 14.08 8.35
N PRO A 235 21.69 15.27 8.33
CA PRO A 235 21.04 16.53 8.70
C PRO A 235 19.87 16.85 7.77
N LEU A 236 18.80 17.45 8.30
CA LEU A 236 17.67 17.91 7.49
C LEU A 236 18.10 19.13 6.63
N PRO A 237 18.03 19.07 5.29
CA PRO A 237 18.44 20.19 4.46
C PRO A 237 17.37 21.29 4.43
N THR A 238 17.80 22.51 4.11
CA THR A 238 16.93 23.70 4.01
C THR A 238 16.27 23.85 2.65
N THR A 239 16.58 23.00 1.67
CA THR A 239 15.98 22.99 0.32
C THR A 239 15.85 21.58 -0.26
N GLY A 240 15.10 21.43 -1.35
CA GLY A 240 14.93 20.15 -2.07
C GLY A 240 13.89 19.21 -1.45
N MET A 241 13.75 18.02 -2.04
CA MET A 241 12.75 17.03 -1.60
C MET A 241 12.96 16.58 -0.15
N GLU A 242 14.22 16.42 0.26
CA GLU A 242 14.59 15.87 1.57
C GLU A 242 14.07 16.70 2.74
N ALA A 243 13.91 18.01 2.55
CA ALA A 243 13.37 18.94 3.54
C ALA A 243 11.90 18.66 3.93
N ASN A 244 11.19 17.77 3.22
CA ASN A 244 9.85 17.31 3.57
C ASN A 244 9.83 16.16 4.60
N PHE A 245 10.97 15.52 4.86
CA PHE A 245 11.07 14.31 5.69
C PHE A 245 11.63 14.62 7.08
N TYR A 246 10.89 15.41 7.85
CA TYR A 246 11.28 15.88 9.18
C TYR A 246 11.47 14.72 10.15
N GLY A 247 12.64 14.63 10.79
CA GLY A 247 12.91 13.75 11.92
C GLY A 247 13.40 14.55 13.12
N TYR A 248 12.52 14.81 14.09
CA TYR A 248 12.79 15.54 15.33
C TYR A 248 13.49 14.63 16.32
N ARG A 249 14.68 15.02 16.80
CA ARG A 249 15.56 14.15 17.58
C ARG A 249 15.56 14.52 19.06
N ASN A 250 15.45 13.54 19.93
CA ASN A 250 15.69 13.67 21.37
C ASN A 250 16.74 12.63 21.80
N THR A 251 17.48 12.91 22.85
CA THR A 251 18.44 11.98 23.45
C THR A 251 18.10 11.77 24.92
N LEU A 252 17.94 10.51 25.31
CA LEU A 252 17.68 10.09 26.68
C LEU A 252 18.89 9.33 27.23
N THR A 253 19.17 9.50 28.52
CA THR A 253 20.04 8.61 29.29
C THR A 253 19.17 7.89 30.31
N LEU A 254 19.22 6.57 30.32
CA LEU A 254 18.45 5.68 31.19
C LEU A 254 19.40 4.93 32.13
N ALA A 255 19.32 5.19 33.44
CA ALA A 255 19.94 4.35 34.47
C ALA A 255 19.32 2.92 34.46
N PRO A 256 19.94 1.92 35.11
CA PRO A 256 19.36 0.58 35.24
C PRO A 256 17.95 0.63 35.84
N GLY A 257 16.97 0.04 35.15
CA GLY A 257 15.55 0.05 35.55
C GLY A 257 14.80 1.35 35.24
N GLU A 258 15.49 2.42 34.86
CA GLU A 258 14.86 3.71 34.63
C GLU A 258 13.94 3.69 33.40
N THR A 259 12.73 4.22 33.58
CA THR A 259 11.80 4.55 32.51
C THR A 259 11.85 6.06 32.25
N LYS A 260 11.88 6.44 30.97
CA LYS A 260 11.65 7.83 30.54
C LYS A 260 10.69 7.85 29.35
N THR A 261 9.88 8.89 29.28
CA THR A 261 8.77 9.00 28.32
C THR A 261 8.86 10.30 27.55
N LEU A 262 8.62 10.24 26.23
CA LEU A 262 8.59 11.38 25.32
C LEU A 262 7.14 11.65 24.90
N LEU A 263 6.60 12.77 25.37
CA LEU A 263 5.24 13.23 25.09
C LEU A 263 5.25 14.26 23.96
N ARG A 264 4.62 13.94 22.83
CA ARG A 264 4.58 14.79 21.63
C ARG A 264 3.16 14.93 21.11
N TYR A 265 2.88 16.02 20.40
CA TYR A 265 1.60 16.23 19.74
C TYR A 265 1.80 16.54 18.25
N VAL A 266 0.91 16.04 17.39
CA VAL A 266 0.80 16.48 15.99
C VAL A 266 -0.55 17.15 15.80
N VAL A 267 -0.53 18.42 15.44
CA VAL A 267 -1.69 19.27 15.13
C VAL A 267 -1.88 19.31 13.61
N ILE A 268 -3.13 19.23 13.15
CA ILE A 268 -3.50 19.40 11.74
C ILE A 268 -4.37 20.64 11.53
N GLY A 269 -4.02 21.43 10.54
CA GLY A 269 -4.89 22.42 9.92
C GLY A 269 -5.77 21.79 8.83
N ARG A 270 -6.64 22.63 8.24
CA ARG A 270 -7.37 22.30 7.00
C ARG A 270 -6.67 22.92 5.79
N THR A 271 -6.99 22.43 4.60
CA THR A 271 -6.48 22.99 3.34
C THR A 271 -6.81 24.47 3.22
N GLU A 272 -5.82 25.29 2.82
CA GLU A 272 -6.06 26.70 2.61
C GLU A 272 -6.78 26.96 1.29
N THR A 273 -7.70 27.92 1.31
CA THR A 273 -8.41 28.45 0.14
C THR A 273 -8.11 29.94 0.02
N ALA A 274 -8.35 30.54 -1.15
CA ALA A 274 -8.18 31.98 -1.34
C ALA A 274 -8.99 32.83 -0.33
N GLY A 275 -10.10 32.30 0.19
CA GLY A 275 -10.93 32.97 1.21
C GLY A 275 -10.56 32.64 2.67
N THR A 276 -9.59 31.75 2.91
CA THR A 276 -9.11 31.40 4.26
C THR A 276 -7.63 31.66 4.46
N ALA A 277 -6.86 31.94 3.41
CA ALA A 277 -5.39 32.01 3.41
C ALA A 277 -4.79 32.70 4.66
N GLY A 278 -3.92 31.97 5.36
CA GLY A 278 -3.29 32.41 6.62
C GLY A 278 -4.13 32.09 7.86
N THR A 279 -5.45 31.90 7.74
CA THR A 279 -6.33 31.59 8.88
C THR A 279 -6.15 30.16 9.36
N GLN A 280 -5.95 29.17 8.47
CA GLN A 280 -5.68 27.80 8.91
C GLN A 280 -4.25 27.70 9.46
N ILE A 281 -3.31 28.48 8.93
CA ILE A 281 -1.95 28.59 9.49
C ILE A 281 -2.03 29.13 10.92
N SER A 282 -2.61 30.32 11.11
CA SER A 282 -2.79 30.94 12.44
C SER A 282 -3.56 30.05 13.41
N ALA A 283 -4.58 29.31 12.96
CA ALA A 283 -5.29 28.37 13.83
C ALA A 283 -4.42 27.19 14.26
N THR A 284 -3.58 26.67 13.35
CA THR A 284 -2.68 25.53 13.61
C THR A 284 -1.52 25.93 14.53
N THR A 285 -0.90 27.08 14.29
CA THR A 285 0.16 27.63 15.15
C THR A 285 -0.38 27.99 16.53
N THR A 286 -1.57 28.62 16.62
CA THR A 286 -2.21 28.94 17.90
C THR A 286 -2.51 27.68 18.71
N ALA A 287 -3.00 26.61 18.06
CA ALA A 287 -3.24 25.34 18.74
C ALA A 287 -1.95 24.64 19.20
N ALA A 288 -0.88 24.71 18.41
CA ALA A 288 0.44 24.18 18.78
C ALA A 288 1.06 24.96 19.95
N ALA A 289 1.07 26.29 19.89
CA ALA A 289 1.54 27.15 20.97
C ALA A 289 0.72 26.98 22.26
N GLY A 290 -0.60 26.80 22.15
CA GLY A 290 -1.47 26.49 23.28
C GLY A 290 -1.13 25.16 23.97
N LEU A 291 -0.89 24.11 23.19
CA LEU A 291 -0.42 22.82 23.71
C LEU A 291 1.01 22.90 24.28
N ALA A 292 1.89 23.71 23.69
CA ALA A 292 3.24 23.96 24.22
C ALA A 292 3.23 24.69 25.58
N ALA A 293 2.26 25.59 25.80
CA ALA A 293 2.09 26.30 27.06
C ALA A 293 1.21 25.56 28.09
N THR A 294 0.39 24.59 27.66
CA THR A 294 -0.51 23.82 28.51
C THR A 294 -0.73 22.43 27.87
N PRO A 295 0.17 21.46 28.13
CA PRO A 295 0.07 20.14 27.53
C PRO A 295 -1.14 19.36 28.06
N ASP A 296 -1.88 18.71 27.16
CA ASP A 296 -3.00 17.83 27.56
C ASP A 296 -2.48 16.45 28.03
N VAL A 297 -2.14 16.39 29.31
CA VAL A 297 -1.78 15.18 30.06
C VAL A 297 -3.02 14.42 30.57
N THR A 298 -4.24 14.78 30.16
CA THR A 298 -5.46 14.08 30.62
C THR A 298 -5.41 12.59 30.26
N GLY A 299 -5.81 11.74 31.20
CA GLY A 299 -5.80 10.28 31.02
C GLY A 299 -4.44 9.61 31.20
N LEU A 300 -3.39 10.38 31.53
CA LEU A 300 -2.12 9.83 32.03
C LEU A 300 -2.21 9.65 33.55
N THR A 301 -1.56 8.61 34.06
CA THR A 301 -1.31 8.40 35.48
C THR A 301 -0.24 9.35 36.01
N THR A 302 -0.18 9.53 37.33
CA THR A 302 0.91 10.28 37.98
C THR A 302 2.29 9.72 37.61
N GLY A 303 2.40 8.39 37.45
CA GLY A 303 3.63 7.73 37.00
C GLY A 303 4.07 8.18 35.61
N GLU A 304 3.20 8.03 34.61
CA GLU A 304 3.48 8.43 33.22
C GLU A 304 3.84 9.93 33.11
N VAL A 305 3.25 10.80 33.94
CA VAL A 305 3.61 12.23 33.97
C VAL A 305 4.97 12.46 34.62
N CYS A 306 5.31 11.75 35.70
CA CYS A 306 6.63 11.84 36.34
C CYS A 306 7.78 11.27 35.50
N GLU A 307 7.48 10.36 34.56
CA GLU A 307 8.46 9.81 33.61
C GLU A 307 8.74 10.73 32.41
N LEU A 308 7.99 11.84 32.24
CA LEU A 308 8.16 12.73 31.08
C LEU A 308 9.56 13.38 31.09
N ALA A 309 10.33 13.07 30.05
CA ALA A 309 11.70 13.52 29.91
C ALA A 309 11.88 14.70 28.97
N ASN A 310 10.84 15.14 28.25
CA ASN A 310 10.87 16.32 27.38
C ASN A 310 10.00 17.48 27.88
N TRP A 311 9.48 17.43 29.11
CA TRP A 311 8.65 18.47 29.71
C TRP A 311 9.11 18.83 31.11
N ASP A 312 9.23 20.12 31.39
CA ASP A 312 9.40 20.62 32.75
C ASP A 312 8.08 20.44 33.52
N LEU A 313 8.06 19.47 34.42
CA LEU A 313 6.89 19.11 35.23
C LEU A 313 6.37 20.28 36.06
N ALA A 314 7.23 21.23 36.45
CA ALA A 314 6.82 22.43 37.18
C ALA A 314 6.01 23.42 36.33
N THR A 315 6.03 23.26 35.01
CA THR A 315 5.24 24.08 34.07
C THR A 315 3.91 23.44 33.66
N ILE A 316 3.68 22.16 33.99
CA ILE A 316 2.44 21.45 33.64
C ILE A 316 1.29 21.93 34.55
N PRO A 317 0.23 22.59 34.01
CA PRO A 317 -0.79 23.18 34.86
C PRO A 317 -1.61 22.14 35.62
N ASN A 318 -1.79 22.38 36.93
CA ASN A 318 -2.49 21.50 37.88
C ASN A 318 -1.79 20.16 38.17
N PHE A 319 -0.50 20.03 37.85
CA PHE A 319 0.35 18.94 38.32
C PHE A 319 1.24 19.42 39.47
N ASP A 320 1.48 18.55 40.46
CA ASP A 320 2.43 18.79 41.55
C ASP A 320 3.64 17.87 41.38
N PRO A 321 4.82 18.40 40.98
CA PRO A 321 6.05 17.61 40.85
C PRO A 321 6.49 16.93 42.15
N GLY A 322 6.04 17.40 43.32
CA GLY A 322 6.30 16.76 44.61
C GLY A 322 5.74 15.34 44.70
N LEU A 323 4.70 15.02 43.91
CA LEU A 323 4.14 13.66 43.81
C LEU A 323 5.14 12.65 43.25
N CYS A 324 6.10 13.09 42.43
CA CYS A 324 7.11 12.20 41.85
C CYS A 324 8.08 11.64 42.90
N ALA A 325 8.30 12.33 44.02
CA ALA A 325 9.11 11.84 45.13
C ALA A 325 8.45 10.67 45.90
N ALA A 326 7.13 10.47 45.74
CA ALA A 326 6.40 9.34 46.31
C ALA A 326 6.39 8.09 45.40
N ILE A 327 6.88 8.21 44.16
CA ILE A 327 7.05 7.07 43.26
C ILE A 327 8.33 6.32 43.67
N PRO A 328 8.27 5.02 43.97
CA PRO A 328 9.45 4.23 44.28
C PRO A 328 10.47 4.34 43.14
N ALA A 329 11.75 4.48 43.48
CA ALA A 329 12.81 4.30 42.51
C ALA A 329 12.66 2.90 41.87
N PRO A 330 12.80 2.78 40.54
CA PRO A 330 12.59 1.50 39.87
C PRO A 330 13.55 0.45 40.42
N GLU A 331 13.01 -0.74 40.72
CA GLU A 331 13.84 -1.86 41.15
C GLU A 331 14.84 -2.19 40.02
N PRO A 332 16.15 -2.32 40.32
CA PRO A 332 17.13 -2.65 39.30
C PRO A 332 16.74 -3.98 38.64
N PRO A 333 16.61 -4.02 37.31
CA PRO A 333 16.03 -5.18 36.64
C PRO A 333 16.92 -6.39 36.85
N SER A 334 16.28 -7.51 37.20
CA SER A 334 16.94 -8.81 37.14
C SER A 334 17.59 -8.98 35.76
N ALA A 335 18.83 -9.49 35.75
CA ALA A 335 19.58 -9.68 34.51
C ALA A 335 18.78 -10.58 33.56
N GLN A 336 18.16 -9.97 32.55
CA GLN A 336 17.43 -10.69 31.53
C GLN A 336 18.40 -11.64 30.81
N PRO A 337 18.00 -12.90 30.51
CA PRO A 337 18.83 -13.79 29.73
C PRO A 337 19.12 -13.15 28.38
N VAL A 338 20.40 -13.02 28.03
CA VAL A 338 20.80 -12.53 26.70
C VAL A 338 20.24 -13.51 25.68
N LEU A 339 19.34 -13.03 24.82
CA LEU A 339 18.84 -13.83 23.70
C LEU A 339 20.03 -14.25 22.85
N ALA A 340 20.25 -15.56 22.76
CA ALA A 340 21.32 -16.11 21.92
C ALA A 340 21.05 -15.73 20.46
N LEU A 341 22.12 -15.35 19.73
CA LEU A 341 22.01 -15.23 18.28
C LEU A 341 21.58 -16.57 17.68
N ALA A 342 20.65 -16.49 16.73
CA ALA A 342 20.27 -17.60 15.87
C ALA A 342 21.51 -18.26 15.24
N ARG A 343 21.53 -19.60 15.25
CA ARG A 343 22.59 -20.43 14.66
C ARG A 343 21.99 -21.31 13.56
N THR A 344 22.81 -21.69 12.59
CA THR A 344 22.44 -22.68 11.57
C THR A 344 22.94 -24.06 11.98
N THR A 345 22.09 -25.05 11.81
CA THR A 345 22.44 -26.48 11.97
C THR A 345 22.99 -27.09 10.69
N SER A 346 22.87 -26.39 9.57
CA SER A 346 23.51 -26.76 8.30
C SER A 346 24.93 -26.18 8.21
N PRO A 347 25.94 -26.99 7.81
CA PRO A 347 27.29 -26.50 7.51
C PRO A 347 27.36 -25.73 6.19
N TYR A 348 26.34 -25.83 5.33
CA TYR A 348 26.32 -25.18 4.03
C TYR A 348 25.91 -23.71 4.12
N ASP A 349 26.71 -22.82 3.54
CA ASP A 349 26.47 -21.38 3.56
C ASP A 349 25.78 -20.89 2.27
N VAL A 350 24.49 -20.58 2.40
CA VAL A 350 23.63 -20.07 1.32
C VAL A 350 23.74 -18.56 1.10
N VAL A 351 24.46 -17.81 1.94
CA VAL A 351 24.44 -16.33 1.91
C VAL A 351 25.02 -15.81 0.60
N GLY A 352 24.18 -15.14 -0.18
CA GLY A 352 24.55 -14.58 -1.47
C GLY A 352 24.96 -15.61 -2.52
N ARG A 353 24.67 -16.91 -2.34
CA ARG A 353 24.92 -17.96 -3.35
C ARG A 353 23.89 -17.91 -4.48
N SER A 354 24.35 -18.02 -5.74
CA SER A 354 23.44 -18.16 -6.89
C SER A 354 22.81 -19.55 -6.94
N LEU A 355 21.71 -19.70 -7.69
CA LEU A 355 21.13 -21.01 -7.98
C LEU A 355 22.14 -21.87 -8.77
N SER A 356 22.90 -21.29 -9.70
CA SER A 356 23.95 -21.98 -10.44
C SER A 356 25.08 -22.52 -9.54
N GLU A 357 25.55 -21.76 -8.55
CA GLU A 357 26.54 -22.19 -7.56
C GLU A 357 26.01 -23.35 -6.70
N ILE A 358 24.77 -23.26 -6.22
CA ILE A 358 24.13 -24.31 -5.39
C ILE A 358 23.93 -25.59 -6.19
N LYS A 359 23.46 -25.47 -7.45
CA LYS A 359 23.31 -26.60 -8.37
C LYS A 359 24.66 -27.31 -8.59
N ALA A 360 25.72 -26.56 -8.86
CA ALA A 360 27.06 -27.10 -9.04
C ALA A 360 27.61 -27.77 -7.76
N ASP A 361 27.31 -27.23 -6.58
CA ASP A 361 27.69 -27.84 -5.30
C ASP A 361 26.96 -29.18 -5.05
N LEU A 362 25.67 -29.27 -5.39
CA LEU A 362 24.88 -30.51 -5.31
C LEU A 362 25.36 -31.57 -6.31
N GLU A 363 25.66 -31.18 -7.55
CA GLU A 363 26.16 -32.09 -8.60
C GLU A 363 27.58 -32.59 -8.31
N ALA A 364 28.42 -31.76 -7.68
CA ALA A 364 29.77 -32.15 -7.25
C ALA A 364 29.80 -32.91 -5.91
N GLY A 365 28.65 -33.17 -5.28
CA GLY A 365 28.56 -33.84 -3.97
C GLY A 365 29.20 -33.04 -2.82
N ARG A 366 29.31 -31.70 -2.96
CA ARG A 366 29.86 -30.80 -1.93
C ARG A 366 28.84 -30.42 -0.86
N THR A 367 27.56 -30.70 -1.10
CA THR A 367 26.43 -30.45 -0.20
C THR A 367 25.25 -31.35 -0.60
N THR A 368 24.28 -31.50 0.29
CA THR A 368 23.00 -32.18 0.05
C THR A 368 21.84 -31.19 -0.05
N SER A 369 20.73 -31.61 -0.68
CA SER A 369 19.49 -30.84 -0.72
C SER A 369 18.98 -30.58 0.70
N GLN A 370 19.13 -31.55 1.62
CA GLN A 370 18.79 -31.37 3.03
C GLN A 370 19.61 -30.26 3.70
N GLU A 371 20.91 -30.19 3.49
CA GLU A 371 21.76 -29.13 4.05
C GLU A 371 21.40 -27.76 3.46
N VAL A 372 21.16 -27.67 2.15
CA VAL A 372 20.72 -26.43 1.48
C VAL A 372 19.36 -25.98 2.02
N VAL A 373 18.37 -26.88 2.12
CA VAL A 373 17.04 -26.56 2.64
C VAL A 373 17.10 -26.20 4.12
N ARG A 374 17.85 -26.92 4.96
CA ARG A 374 18.02 -26.57 6.39
C ARG A 374 18.65 -25.20 6.57
N ALA A 375 19.67 -24.85 5.77
CA ALA A 375 20.30 -23.52 5.81
C ALA A 375 19.30 -22.40 5.49
N TYR A 376 18.41 -22.60 4.51
CA TYR A 376 17.34 -21.64 4.22
C TYR A 376 16.26 -21.59 5.32
N LEU A 377 15.86 -22.75 5.84
CA LEU A 377 14.90 -22.86 6.93
C LEU A 377 15.38 -22.19 8.23
N ASP A 378 16.65 -22.40 8.63
CA ASP A 378 17.26 -21.69 9.77
C ASP A 378 17.22 -20.16 9.56
N ARG A 379 17.44 -19.69 8.33
CA ARG A 379 17.35 -18.26 8.00
C ARG A 379 15.92 -17.72 8.00
N ILE A 380 14.92 -18.51 7.61
CA ILE A 380 13.50 -18.13 7.73
C ILE A 380 13.13 -17.93 9.20
N GLY A 381 13.48 -18.89 10.07
CA GLY A 381 13.24 -18.77 11.52
C GLY A 381 13.96 -17.56 12.15
N ALA A 382 15.17 -17.24 11.69
CA ALA A 382 15.93 -16.10 12.20
C ALA A 382 15.47 -14.71 11.71
N TYR A 383 14.89 -14.62 10.49
CA TYR A 383 14.71 -13.34 9.80
C TYR A 383 13.29 -13.03 9.31
N ASP A 384 12.41 -14.02 9.13
CA ASP A 384 11.06 -13.76 8.59
C ASP A 384 9.98 -13.57 9.68
N GLY A 385 10.16 -14.24 10.83
CA GLY A 385 9.25 -14.22 11.98
C GLY A 385 9.38 -13.01 12.91
N GLY A 386 8.43 -12.91 13.85
CA GLY A 386 8.41 -11.87 14.90
C GLY A 386 8.08 -10.45 14.43
N PRO A 387 8.12 -9.45 15.34
CA PRO A 387 7.84 -8.04 15.03
C PRO A 387 8.86 -7.42 14.06
N TYR A 388 10.08 -7.93 14.12
CA TYR A 388 11.26 -7.49 13.36
C TYR A 388 11.51 -8.31 12.10
N GLY A 389 10.57 -9.20 11.76
CA GLY A 389 10.64 -10.07 10.60
C GLY A 389 10.53 -9.32 9.27
N PHE A 390 10.92 -10.00 8.21
CA PHE A 390 10.70 -9.56 6.83
C PHE A 390 9.29 -9.85 6.31
N LYS A 391 8.57 -10.85 6.87
CA LYS A 391 7.22 -11.25 6.43
C LYS A 391 7.14 -11.51 4.92
N ALA A 392 8.14 -12.23 4.41
CA ALA A 392 8.31 -12.61 3.02
C ALA A 392 7.48 -13.84 2.64
N PHE A 393 7.09 -14.69 3.58
CA PHE A 393 6.22 -15.85 3.36
C PHE A 393 4.80 -15.67 3.94
N ILE A 394 3.81 -16.28 3.28
CA ILE A 394 2.43 -16.48 3.74
C ILE A 394 2.21 -17.93 4.20
N HIS A 395 2.82 -18.89 3.50
CA HIS A 395 2.77 -20.31 3.86
C HIS A 395 4.14 -20.94 3.65
N LEU A 396 4.54 -21.85 4.53
CA LEU A 396 5.77 -22.62 4.42
C LEU A 396 5.45 -24.09 4.14
N ASN A 397 6.27 -24.75 3.33
CA ASN A 397 6.05 -26.13 2.94
C ASN A 397 6.52 -27.10 4.04
N GLU A 398 5.58 -27.64 4.81
CA GLU A 398 5.83 -28.60 5.89
C GLU A 398 6.57 -29.87 5.42
N ARG A 399 6.47 -30.20 4.14
CA ARG A 399 7.09 -31.38 3.53
C ARG A 399 8.46 -31.09 2.91
N VAL A 400 8.97 -29.86 2.98
CA VAL A 400 10.18 -29.43 2.27
C VAL A 400 11.41 -30.28 2.60
N MET A 401 11.63 -30.64 3.88
CA MET A 401 12.74 -31.50 4.28
C MET A 401 12.58 -32.96 3.84
N ALA A 402 11.34 -33.44 3.66
CA ALA A 402 11.08 -34.77 3.11
C ALA A 402 11.28 -34.78 1.59
N GLN A 403 10.91 -33.70 0.90
CA GLN A 403 11.21 -33.50 -0.52
C GLN A 403 12.73 -33.39 -0.76
N ALA A 404 13.47 -32.76 0.17
CA ALA A 404 14.93 -32.68 0.13
C ALA A 404 15.59 -34.08 0.22
N ARG A 405 15.17 -34.90 1.19
CA ARG A 405 15.59 -36.32 1.30
C ARG A 405 15.37 -37.09 0.00
N ALA A 406 14.15 -37.01 -0.55
CA ALA A 406 13.81 -37.71 -1.79
C ALA A 406 14.63 -37.22 -3.00
N ALA A 407 15.05 -35.95 -3.02
CA ALA A 407 15.94 -35.42 -4.05
C ALA A 407 17.38 -35.92 -3.91
N ASP A 408 17.88 -36.05 -2.68
CA ASP A 408 19.20 -36.64 -2.38
C ASP A 408 19.24 -38.13 -2.76
N GLU A 409 18.20 -38.89 -2.37
CA GLU A 409 18.02 -40.30 -2.73
C GLU A 409 17.94 -40.50 -4.26
N ALA A 410 17.16 -39.66 -4.95
CA ALA A 410 17.07 -39.70 -6.41
C ALA A 410 18.41 -39.38 -7.08
N ARG A 411 19.17 -38.39 -6.58
CA ARG A 411 20.50 -38.06 -7.11
C ARG A 411 21.48 -39.22 -6.91
N ALA A 412 21.46 -39.87 -5.74
CA ALA A 412 22.27 -41.06 -5.48
C ALA A 412 21.90 -42.24 -6.40
N ALA A 413 20.63 -42.33 -6.84
CA ALA A 413 20.16 -43.28 -7.85
C ALA A 413 20.44 -42.86 -9.31
N GLY A 414 21.15 -41.75 -9.54
CA GLY A 414 21.55 -41.28 -10.88
C GLY A 414 20.56 -40.32 -11.56
N ASP A 415 19.62 -39.72 -10.83
CA ASP A 415 18.72 -38.69 -11.37
C ASP A 415 19.47 -37.37 -11.65
N THR A 416 19.44 -36.95 -12.92
CA THR A 416 20.11 -35.73 -13.41
C THR A 416 19.13 -34.60 -13.79
N ARG A 417 17.90 -34.60 -13.25
CA ARG A 417 16.93 -33.53 -13.50
C ARG A 417 17.50 -32.14 -13.14
N PRO A 418 17.29 -31.11 -13.97
CA PRO A 418 18.15 -29.91 -13.97
C PRO A 418 18.00 -29.01 -12.73
N LEU A 419 16.90 -29.13 -11.98
CA LEU A 419 16.65 -28.39 -10.74
C LEU A 419 16.44 -29.34 -9.54
N LEU A 420 16.86 -30.61 -9.64
CA LEU A 420 16.69 -31.61 -8.60
C LEU A 420 17.19 -31.08 -7.25
N GLY A 421 16.31 -31.01 -6.26
CA GLY A 421 16.65 -30.61 -4.88
C GLY A 421 16.87 -29.10 -4.66
N ILE A 422 16.63 -28.25 -5.66
CA ILE A 422 16.79 -26.79 -5.54
C ILE A 422 15.54 -26.17 -4.88
N PRO A 423 15.65 -25.44 -3.76
CA PRO A 423 14.51 -24.79 -3.11
C PRO A 423 14.19 -23.41 -3.71
N LEU A 424 12.95 -23.25 -4.17
CA LEU A 424 12.42 -22.03 -4.79
C LEU A 424 11.27 -21.44 -3.97
N ALA A 425 11.18 -20.10 -3.94
CA ALA A 425 10.02 -19.38 -3.41
C ALA A 425 9.00 -19.10 -4.54
N LEU A 426 7.72 -19.41 -4.31
CA LEU A 426 6.66 -19.14 -5.28
C LEU A 426 5.76 -18.02 -4.75
N LYS A 427 5.55 -16.92 -5.49
CA LYS A 427 4.54 -15.91 -5.13
C LYS A 427 3.18 -16.59 -4.90
N ASP A 428 2.45 -16.20 -3.85
CA ASP A 428 1.19 -16.85 -3.45
C ASP A 428 0.00 -16.59 -4.42
N ASN A 429 0.26 -16.03 -5.60
CA ASN A 429 -0.68 -16.02 -6.71
C ASN A 429 -0.46 -17.16 -7.72
N TYR A 430 0.45 -18.12 -7.46
CA TYR A 430 0.62 -19.33 -8.27
C TYR A 430 -0.10 -20.53 -7.64
N ASP A 431 -0.89 -21.24 -8.43
CA ASP A 431 -1.53 -22.50 -8.03
C ASP A 431 -0.48 -23.59 -7.71
N THR A 432 -0.66 -24.25 -6.57
CA THR A 432 0.15 -25.36 -6.07
C THR A 432 -0.77 -26.46 -5.54
N LYS A 433 -0.64 -27.70 -6.01
CA LYS A 433 -1.55 -28.79 -5.58
C LYS A 433 -1.30 -29.34 -4.17
N ASP A 434 -0.27 -28.84 -3.50
CA ASP A 434 0.22 -29.30 -2.19
C ASP A 434 0.36 -28.18 -1.14
N MET A 435 -0.04 -26.95 -1.48
CA MET A 435 -0.05 -25.78 -0.58
C MET A 435 -1.20 -24.83 -0.96
N PRO A 436 -1.75 -24.02 -0.05
CA PRO A 436 -2.79 -23.04 -0.39
C PRO A 436 -2.30 -21.98 -1.39
N THR A 437 -3.21 -21.39 -2.15
CA THR A 437 -2.95 -20.26 -3.06
C THR A 437 -3.97 -19.16 -2.81
N THR A 438 -3.60 -18.15 -2.01
CA THR A 438 -4.56 -17.16 -1.51
C THR A 438 -4.55 -15.84 -2.28
N ASN A 439 -3.56 -15.61 -3.16
CA ASN A 439 -3.31 -14.32 -3.83
C ASN A 439 -3.23 -13.14 -2.84
N GLY A 440 -2.78 -13.41 -1.61
CA GLY A 440 -2.69 -12.44 -0.52
C GLY A 440 -4.05 -11.98 0.04
N THR A 441 -5.17 -12.61 -0.32
CA THR A 441 -6.49 -12.32 0.26
C THR A 441 -7.02 -13.42 1.19
N LEU A 442 -7.47 -13.02 2.39
CA LEU A 442 -8.14 -13.94 3.32
C LEU A 442 -9.49 -14.43 2.78
N ALA A 443 -10.01 -13.86 1.69
CA ALA A 443 -11.14 -14.43 0.98
C ALA A 443 -10.84 -15.85 0.43
N LEU A 444 -9.58 -16.14 0.11
CA LEU A 444 -9.09 -17.43 -0.41
C LEU A 444 -8.30 -18.23 0.65
N GLU A 445 -8.42 -17.86 1.93
CA GLU A 445 -7.85 -18.59 3.07
C GLU A 445 -8.26 -20.08 3.02
N GLY A 446 -7.27 -20.97 3.07
CA GLY A 446 -7.49 -22.43 3.00
C GLY A 446 -7.80 -23.00 1.61
N TYR A 447 -7.85 -22.18 0.54
CA TYR A 447 -8.00 -22.69 -0.83
C TYR A 447 -6.70 -23.38 -1.28
N VAL A 448 -6.74 -24.71 -1.36
CA VAL A 448 -5.69 -25.54 -1.98
C VAL A 448 -6.17 -25.96 -3.38
N PRO A 449 -5.51 -25.50 -4.46
CA PRO A 449 -5.79 -25.95 -5.82
C PRO A 449 -5.67 -27.47 -5.99
N ASP A 450 -6.41 -28.03 -6.94
CA ASP A 450 -6.31 -29.44 -7.34
C ASP A 450 -5.16 -29.72 -8.31
N ARG A 451 -4.60 -28.68 -8.93
CA ARG A 451 -3.49 -28.78 -9.88
C ARG A 451 -2.53 -27.60 -9.78
N ASP A 452 -1.26 -27.87 -10.08
CA ASP A 452 -0.22 -26.84 -10.16
C ASP A 452 -0.52 -25.83 -11.30
N ALA A 453 0.03 -24.62 -11.18
CA ALA A 453 0.16 -23.67 -12.30
C ALA A 453 1.10 -24.23 -13.37
N GLY A 454 0.97 -23.80 -14.63
CA GLY A 454 1.74 -24.34 -15.75
C GLY A 454 3.26 -24.30 -15.55
N GLN A 455 3.79 -23.19 -15.04
CA GLN A 455 5.21 -23.06 -14.70
C GLN A 455 5.62 -23.90 -13.48
N VAL A 456 4.74 -24.01 -12.47
CA VAL A 456 4.99 -24.79 -11.25
C VAL A 456 5.06 -26.28 -11.55
N ALA A 457 4.18 -26.78 -12.42
CA ALA A 457 4.20 -28.16 -12.90
C ALA A 457 5.53 -28.51 -13.57
N LYS A 458 6.05 -27.64 -14.44
CA LYS A 458 7.35 -27.83 -15.11
C LYS A 458 8.52 -27.78 -14.12
N LEU A 459 8.55 -26.82 -13.19
CA LEU A 459 9.57 -26.74 -12.13
C LEU A 459 9.60 -28.02 -11.28
N ARG A 460 8.42 -28.51 -10.87
CA ARG A 460 8.29 -29.76 -10.10
C ARG A 460 8.75 -30.98 -10.92
N ALA A 461 8.42 -31.03 -12.20
CA ALA A 461 8.90 -32.08 -13.11
C ALA A 461 10.43 -32.06 -13.25
N ALA A 462 11.04 -30.87 -13.29
CA ALA A 462 12.50 -30.66 -13.27
C ALA A 462 13.17 -30.93 -11.90
N GLY A 463 12.41 -31.39 -10.90
CA GLY A 463 12.93 -31.79 -9.59
C GLY A 463 13.08 -30.67 -8.57
N ALA A 464 12.61 -29.45 -8.88
CA ALA A 464 12.64 -28.33 -7.94
C ALA A 464 11.73 -28.59 -6.72
N ILE A 465 12.16 -28.05 -5.58
CA ILE A 465 11.46 -28.07 -4.32
C ILE A 465 10.89 -26.67 -4.07
N PHE A 466 9.68 -26.56 -3.51
CA PHE A 466 9.09 -25.27 -3.18
C PHE A 466 9.18 -25.05 -1.66
N ILE A 467 9.93 -24.04 -1.21
CA ILE A 467 10.13 -23.81 0.23
C ILE A 467 8.89 -23.19 0.90
N GLY A 468 8.11 -22.43 0.13
CA GLY A 468 6.87 -21.82 0.60
C GLY A 468 6.22 -20.90 -0.44
N LYS A 469 5.07 -20.36 -0.06
CA LYS A 469 4.30 -19.37 -0.79
C LYS A 469 4.66 -17.97 -0.27
N ALA A 470 5.24 -17.15 -1.13
CA ALA A 470 5.76 -15.83 -0.80
C ALA A 470 4.64 -14.76 -0.82
N ASN A 471 4.73 -13.83 0.13
CA ASN A 471 3.81 -12.71 0.32
C ASN A 471 3.86 -11.72 -0.87
N LEU A 472 2.78 -10.97 -1.03
CA LEU A 472 2.52 -10.09 -2.15
C LEU A 472 1.61 -8.94 -1.75
N SER A 473 1.50 -7.91 -2.59
CA SER A 473 0.31 -7.05 -2.54
C SER A 473 -0.93 -7.90 -2.86
N GLU A 474 -1.94 -7.88 -2.00
CA GLU A 474 -3.21 -8.59 -2.21
C GLU A 474 -3.78 -8.31 -3.62
N PHE A 475 -4.23 -9.37 -4.30
CA PHE A 475 -4.66 -9.36 -5.71
C PHE A 475 -3.63 -8.83 -6.71
N ALA A 476 -2.35 -8.88 -6.34
CA ALA A 476 -1.23 -8.33 -7.11
C ALA A 476 -1.33 -6.82 -7.41
N ASN A 477 -2.16 -6.06 -6.66
CA ASN A 477 -2.70 -4.76 -7.06
C ASN A 477 -1.72 -3.57 -6.95
N SER A 478 -0.83 -3.55 -5.94
CA SER A 478 0.16 -2.48 -5.73
C SER A 478 1.53 -2.79 -6.35
N GLY A 479 2.19 -1.74 -6.84
CA GLY A 479 3.61 -1.76 -7.28
C GLY A 479 4.58 -1.26 -6.22
N GLY A 480 4.12 -0.37 -5.34
CA GLY A 480 4.97 0.27 -4.34
C GLY A 480 4.98 -0.39 -2.97
N PHE A 481 4.13 -1.38 -2.68
CA PHE A 481 4.05 -2.08 -1.39
C PHE A 481 3.63 -3.54 -1.59
N SER A 482 3.98 -4.43 -0.66
CA SER A 482 3.43 -5.80 -0.57
C SER A 482 2.68 -5.99 0.74
N GLU A 483 1.51 -5.37 0.80
CA GLU A 483 0.51 -5.48 1.86
C GLU A 483 -0.51 -6.59 1.52
N SER A 484 -0.72 -7.53 2.45
CA SER A 484 -1.73 -8.59 2.32
C SER A 484 -2.53 -8.82 3.61
N GLY A 485 -3.50 -9.74 3.56
CA GLY A 485 -4.20 -10.21 4.75
C GLY A 485 -3.30 -10.88 5.81
N TRP A 486 -2.07 -11.26 5.44
CA TRP A 486 -1.04 -11.86 6.30
C TRP A 486 0.02 -10.85 6.75
N GLY A 487 -0.15 -9.58 6.39
CA GLY A 487 0.71 -8.49 6.81
C GLY A 487 1.57 -7.90 5.68
N GLN A 488 2.39 -6.94 6.07
CA GLN A 488 3.31 -6.18 5.22
C GLN A 488 4.68 -6.88 5.12
N THR A 489 5.17 -7.11 3.89
CA THR A 489 6.58 -7.47 3.65
C THR A 489 7.52 -6.27 3.81
N TRP A 490 8.69 -6.46 4.40
CA TRP A 490 9.71 -5.42 4.62
C TRP A 490 10.94 -5.63 3.74
N ASN A 491 11.57 -4.54 3.27
CA ASN A 491 12.70 -4.61 2.34
C ASN A 491 13.93 -5.32 2.93
N ALA A 492 14.61 -6.13 2.12
CA ALA A 492 15.77 -6.92 2.54
C ALA A 492 17.02 -6.07 2.83
N TRP A 493 17.20 -4.91 2.19
CA TRP A 493 18.38 -4.06 2.32
C TRP A 493 18.28 -3.09 3.49
N ASN A 494 17.12 -2.44 3.62
CA ASN A 494 16.83 -1.49 4.67
C ASN A 494 15.45 -1.81 5.26
N PRO A 495 15.37 -2.41 6.47
CA PRO A 495 14.11 -2.85 7.06
C PRO A 495 13.08 -1.77 7.36
N SER A 496 13.37 -0.48 7.12
CA SER A 496 12.40 0.61 7.18
C SER A 496 11.70 0.85 5.83
N LYS A 497 12.27 0.37 4.71
CA LYS A 497 11.79 0.63 3.34
C LYS A 497 10.72 -0.34 2.89
N THR A 498 10.01 0.08 1.84
CA THR A 498 9.15 -0.82 1.09
C THR A 498 9.91 -1.93 0.37
N SER A 499 9.40 -3.15 0.47
CA SER A 499 9.80 -4.29 -0.37
C SER A 499 9.45 -4.11 -1.85
N PHE A 500 8.72 -3.04 -2.18
CA PHE A 500 7.91 -2.88 -3.38
C PHE A 500 6.91 -4.03 -3.55
N GLY A 501 6.25 -4.05 -4.70
CA GLY A 501 5.23 -5.01 -5.01
C GLY A 501 4.98 -5.15 -6.50
N SER A 502 4.09 -6.06 -6.90
CA SER A 502 3.40 -6.98 -6.00
C SER A 502 4.18 -8.24 -5.65
N SER A 503 5.38 -8.49 -6.19
CA SER A 503 6.19 -9.69 -5.87
C SER A 503 7.21 -9.46 -4.74
N GLY A 504 6.88 -8.64 -3.74
CA GLY A 504 7.81 -8.23 -2.68
C GLY A 504 8.33 -9.39 -1.85
N GLY A 505 7.46 -10.33 -1.43
CA GLY A 505 7.87 -11.50 -0.67
C GLY A 505 8.87 -12.38 -1.42
N THR A 506 8.66 -12.65 -2.71
CA THR A 506 9.62 -13.43 -3.52
C THR A 506 10.98 -12.73 -3.57
N ALA A 507 11.01 -11.43 -3.83
CA ALA A 507 12.27 -10.69 -3.91
C ALA A 507 13.00 -10.63 -2.55
N VAL A 508 12.28 -10.40 -1.46
CA VAL A 508 12.86 -10.35 -0.11
C VAL A 508 13.34 -11.73 0.35
N ALA A 509 12.61 -12.80 0.07
CA ALA A 509 13.05 -14.16 0.34
C ALA A 509 14.37 -14.50 -0.38
N ILE A 510 14.54 -14.06 -1.62
CA ILE A 510 15.80 -14.26 -2.34
C ILE A 510 16.89 -13.35 -1.78
N ALA A 511 16.68 -12.04 -1.69
CA ALA A 511 17.70 -11.08 -1.26
C ALA A 511 18.21 -11.34 0.16
N SER A 512 17.32 -11.73 1.10
CA SER A 512 17.69 -12.14 2.46
C SER A 512 18.23 -13.58 2.54
N SER A 513 18.49 -14.24 1.41
CA SER A 513 19.01 -15.61 1.31
C SER A 513 18.16 -16.61 2.12
N MET A 514 16.84 -16.57 1.93
CA MET A 514 15.83 -17.51 2.44
C MET A 514 15.25 -18.42 1.33
N ALA A 515 15.66 -18.20 0.07
CA ALA A 515 15.48 -19.11 -1.06
C ALA A 515 16.63 -18.94 -2.06
N ALA A 516 16.84 -19.93 -2.95
CA ALA A 516 17.85 -19.84 -4.02
C ALA A 516 17.42 -18.86 -5.11
N ALA A 517 16.20 -19.03 -5.61
CA ALA A 517 15.53 -18.15 -6.56
C ALA A 517 13.99 -18.29 -6.38
N GLY A 518 13.19 -17.69 -7.26
CA GLY A 518 11.74 -17.81 -7.16
C GLY A 518 10.95 -17.29 -8.35
N LEU A 519 9.63 -17.46 -8.30
CA LEU A 519 8.70 -16.90 -9.28
C LEU A 519 7.94 -15.70 -8.71
N GLY A 520 7.82 -14.65 -9.52
CA GLY A 520 6.95 -13.50 -9.30
C GLY A 520 6.01 -13.28 -10.49
N SER A 521 5.21 -12.22 -10.46
CA SER A 521 4.29 -11.89 -11.57
C SER A 521 4.24 -10.39 -11.85
N GLN A 522 4.02 -10.00 -13.10
CA GLN A 522 3.97 -8.61 -13.57
C GLN A 522 2.76 -8.32 -14.48
N THR A 523 1.89 -7.42 -14.03
CA THR A 523 0.85 -6.74 -14.84
C THR A 523 1.28 -5.34 -15.29
N GLY A 524 2.05 -4.66 -14.42
CA GLY A 524 2.61 -3.33 -14.65
C GLY A 524 4.11 -3.32 -14.36
N VAL A 525 4.47 -3.35 -13.07
CA VAL A 525 5.86 -3.24 -12.58
C VAL A 525 6.33 -4.40 -11.71
N SER A 526 5.44 -5.35 -11.45
CA SER A 526 5.49 -6.23 -10.28
C SER A 526 6.57 -7.33 -10.30
N LEU A 527 7.40 -7.42 -11.35
CA LEU A 527 8.67 -8.15 -11.32
C LEU A 527 9.83 -7.16 -11.12
N TYR A 528 9.95 -6.14 -11.97
CA TYR A 528 11.13 -5.26 -11.96
C TYR A 528 11.24 -4.35 -10.73
N ALA A 529 10.12 -3.86 -10.17
CA ALA A 529 10.13 -2.99 -9.00
C ALA A 529 10.64 -3.71 -7.74
N PRO A 530 10.07 -4.85 -7.30
CA PRO A 530 10.61 -5.60 -6.16
C PRO A 530 12.01 -6.17 -6.41
N SER A 531 12.37 -6.48 -7.67
CA SER A 531 13.74 -6.88 -8.00
C SER A 531 14.72 -5.71 -7.86
N THR A 532 14.36 -4.51 -8.35
CA THR A 532 15.17 -3.28 -8.22
C THR A 532 15.39 -2.93 -6.77
N GLY A 533 14.32 -2.81 -5.98
CA GLY A 533 14.40 -2.42 -4.57
C GLY A 533 15.12 -3.42 -3.66
N ASN A 534 15.38 -4.64 -4.11
CA ASN A 534 16.10 -5.68 -3.35
C ASN A 534 17.40 -6.15 -4.02
N GLY A 535 17.85 -5.50 -5.11
CA GLY A 535 19.13 -5.77 -5.77
C GLY A 535 19.21 -7.12 -6.50
N LEU A 536 18.14 -7.48 -7.22
CA LEU A 536 17.98 -8.78 -7.89
C LEU A 536 17.74 -8.64 -9.40
N ALA A 537 18.04 -9.72 -10.13
CA ALA A 537 17.77 -9.85 -11.54
C ALA A 537 16.35 -10.42 -11.79
N THR A 538 15.71 -10.00 -12.87
CA THR A 538 14.46 -10.60 -13.38
C THR A 538 14.33 -10.40 -14.90
N LEU A 539 13.64 -11.32 -15.57
CA LEU A 539 13.21 -11.16 -16.96
C LEU A 539 11.67 -11.19 -16.99
N ARG A 540 11.06 -10.13 -17.53
CA ARG A 540 9.76 -10.30 -18.20
C ARG A 540 10.07 -10.76 -19.62
N ALA A 541 9.66 -11.96 -19.99
CA ALA A 541 9.77 -12.46 -21.35
C ALA A 541 8.63 -11.91 -22.23
N THR A 542 8.78 -12.03 -23.55
CA THR A 542 7.73 -11.78 -24.54
C THR A 542 6.49 -12.59 -24.20
N ASP A 543 5.30 -11.97 -24.25
CA ASP A 543 4.05 -12.72 -23.98
C ASP A 543 3.95 -13.92 -24.93
N GLY A 544 3.74 -15.12 -24.36
CA GLY A 544 3.70 -16.41 -25.05
C GLY A 544 4.94 -17.30 -24.85
N MET A 545 6.05 -16.75 -24.33
CA MET A 545 7.22 -17.56 -23.99
C MET A 545 6.95 -18.52 -22.81
N THR A 546 6.22 -18.03 -21.80
CA THR A 546 5.88 -18.72 -20.54
C THR A 546 4.38 -18.63 -20.25
N SER A 547 3.81 -19.70 -19.68
CA SER A 547 2.38 -19.78 -19.35
C SER A 547 1.98 -18.94 -18.14
N GLY A 548 0.81 -18.29 -18.23
CA GLY A 548 0.06 -17.70 -17.13
C GLY A 548 -1.04 -18.60 -16.54
N ALA A 549 -1.23 -19.82 -17.04
CA ALA A 549 -2.27 -20.72 -16.55
C ALA A 549 -2.03 -21.12 -15.08
N GLY A 550 -3.05 -20.91 -14.24
CA GLY A 550 -2.96 -21.11 -12.79
C GLY A 550 -2.24 -20.00 -12.04
N ILE A 551 -2.04 -18.85 -12.67
CA ILE A 551 -1.67 -17.62 -11.96
C ILE A 551 -2.95 -16.83 -11.69
N ALA A 552 -3.22 -16.51 -10.42
CA ALA A 552 -4.37 -15.73 -10.01
C ALA A 552 -4.30 -14.32 -10.64
N PRO A 553 -5.36 -13.89 -11.35
CA PRO A 553 -5.26 -12.80 -12.32
C PRO A 553 -5.53 -11.41 -11.74
N LEU A 554 -4.94 -10.41 -12.38
CA LEU A 554 -5.30 -9.00 -12.24
C LEU A 554 -5.87 -8.45 -13.56
N THR A 555 -5.20 -8.72 -14.68
CA THR A 555 -5.61 -8.30 -16.03
C THR A 555 -5.24 -9.38 -17.06
N PHE A 556 -6.25 -10.21 -17.41
CA PHE A 556 -6.13 -11.29 -18.39
C PHE A 556 -5.54 -10.81 -19.73
N LEU A 557 -4.56 -11.54 -20.27
CA LEU A 557 -3.75 -11.21 -21.47
C LEU A 557 -2.72 -10.06 -21.30
N GLN A 558 -2.26 -9.79 -20.08
CA GLN A 558 -1.24 -8.78 -19.77
C GLN A 558 -0.39 -9.18 -18.58
N ASP A 559 -1.01 -9.82 -17.59
CA ASP A 559 -0.33 -10.56 -16.53
C ASP A 559 0.71 -11.52 -17.12
N HIS A 560 1.90 -11.56 -16.52
CA HIS A 560 3.01 -12.41 -16.92
C HIS A 560 3.65 -13.02 -15.67
N GLY A 561 3.86 -14.33 -15.64
CA GLY A 561 4.64 -15.00 -14.60
C GLY A 561 6.09 -15.16 -15.02
N GLY A 562 7.05 -14.79 -14.17
CA GLY A 562 8.47 -14.81 -14.53
C GLY A 562 9.42 -15.00 -13.33
N PRO A 563 10.68 -15.38 -13.59
CA PRO A 563 11.66 -15.63 -12.55
C PRO A 563 12.22 -14.34 -11.92
N ILE A 564 12.58 -14.44 -10.64
CA ILE A 564 13.44 -13.52 -9.91
C ILE A 564 14.61 -14.33 -9.35
N ALA A 565 15.85 -13.84 -9.49
CA ALA A 565 17.05 -14.52 -9.02
C ALA A 565 18.19 -13.54 -8.69
N ARG A 566 19.33 -14.04 -8.20
CA ARG A 566 20.51 -13.18 -7.93
C ARG A 566 21.25 -12.80 -9.20
N THR A 567 21.37 -13.74 -10.14
CA THR A 567 22.14 -13.56 -11.38
C THR A 567 21.26 -13.70 -12.61
N VAL A 568 21.72 -13.18 -13.74
CA VAL A 568 21.08 -13.37 -15.05
C VAL A 568 21.21 -14.83 -15.54
N GLU A 569 22.27 -15.53 -15.15
CA GLU A 569 22.44 -16.97 -15.39
C GLU A 569 21.32 -17.80 -14.73
N ASP A 570 20.99 -17.51 -13.46
CA ASP A 570 19.92 -18.19 -12.73
C ASP A 570 18.55 -18.01 -13.41
N LEU A 571 18.30 -16.86 -14.05
CA LEU A 571 17.09 -16.62 -14.84
C LEU A 571 17.03 -17.56 -16.04
N ALA A 572 18.13 -17.75 -16.76
CA ALA A 572 18.20 -18.66 -17.92
C ALA A 572 17.92 -20.11 -17.51
N LEU A 573 18.49 -20.56 -16.38
CA LEU A 573 18.26 -21.90 -15.84
C LEU A 573 16.78 -22.14 -15.49
N LEU A 574 16.09 -21.13 -14.94
CA LEU A 574 14.66 -21.21 -14.67
C LEU A 574 13.82 -21.17 -15.96
N LEU A 575 14.18 -20.32 -16.93
CA LEU A 575 13.47 -20.17 -18.20
C LEU A 575 13.57 -21.42 -19.09
N ASN A 576 14.70 -22.14 -19.04
CA ASN A 576 14.87 -23.47 -19.64
C ASN A 576 13.83 -24.48 -19.15
N VAL A 577 13.29 -24.28 -17.95
CA VAL A 577 12.26 -25.15 -17.37
C VAL A 577 10.85 -24.58 -17.53
N THR A 578 10.64 -23.27 -17.31
CA THR A 578 9.28 -22.69 -17.29
C THR A 578 8.73 -22.34 -18.67
N SER A 579 9.58 -22.04 -19.64
CA SER A 579 9.16 -21.71 -21.01
C SER A 579 8.55 -22.93 -21.71
N GLY A 580 7.73 -22.70 -22.73
CA GLY A 580 7.07 -23.76 -23.51
C GLY A 580 5.55 -23.62 -23.52
N THR A 581 4.93 -24.14 -24.59
CA THR A 581 3.49 -24.20 -24.82
C THR A 581 2.73 -24.78 -23.63
N ASP A 582 1.54 -24.25 -23.35
CA ASP A 582 0.58 -24.73 -22.36
C ASP A 582 -0.83 -24.62 -22.98
N PRO A 583 -1.55 -25.73 -23.18
CA PRO A 583 -2.88 -25.70 -23.81
C PRO A 583 -3.93 -24.93 -22.99
N ASP A 584 -3.70 -24.70 -21.70
CA ASP A 584 -4.58 -23.87 -20.85
C ASP A 584 -4.33 -22.35 -21.02
N ASP A 585 -3.25 -21.94 -21.70
CA ASP A 585 -2.93 -20.52 -21.95
C ASP A 585 -2.86 -20.18 -23.45
N VAL A 586 -3.91 -19.50 -23.90
CA VAL A 586 -4.08 -18.93 -25.25
C VAL A 586 -2.93 -18.05 -25.72
N GLN A 587 -2.13 -17.46 -24.82
CA GLN A 587 -0.95 -16.68 -25.23
C GLN A 587 0.24 -17.56 -25.61
N THR A 588 0.33 -18.78 -25.09
CA THR A 588 1.45 -19.71 -25.38
C THR A 588 1.17 -20.65 -26.55
N VAL A 589 -0.11 -20.90 -26.87
CA VAL A 589 -0.54 -21.58 -28.11
C VAL A 589 -0.52 -20.58 -29.29
N ASP A 590 0.60 -19.86 -29.42
CA ASP A 590 0.87 -18.91 -30.51
C ASP A 590 2.08 -19.43 -31.31
N ALA A 591 1.87 -19.66 -32.60
CA ALA A 591 2.90 -20.18 -33.50
C ALA A 591 4.13 -19.26 -33.58
N ASP A 592 3.97 -17.95 -33.37
CA ASP A 592 5.09 -17.00 -33.32
C ASP A 592 5.99 -17.23 -32.10
N ALA A 593 5.38 -17.58 -30.96
CA ALA A 593 6.11 -17.89 -29.73
C ALA A 593 6.79 -19.25 -29.82
N ASP A 594 6.09 -20.28 -30.30
CA ASP A 594 6.64 -21.62 -30.44
C ASP A 594 7.80 -21.67 -31.44
N ALA A 595 7.72 -20.95 -32.57
CA ALA A 595 8.79 -20.90 -33.58
C ALA A 595 10.02 -20.08 -33.15
N ARG A 596 9.91 -19.23 -32.13
CA ARG A 596 10.97 -18.28 -31.71
C ARG A 596 11.46 -18.46 -30.27
N ARG A 597 10.88 -19.41 -29.53
CA ARG A 597 11.34 -19.78 -28.19
C ARG A 597 12.76 -20.36 -28.26
N PRO A 598 13.72 -19.88 -27.44
CA PRO A 598 15.03 -20.51 -27.33
C PRO A 598 14.90 -21.97 -26.92
N ALA A 599 15.61 -22.88 -27.61
CA ALA A 599 15.73 -24.28 -27.19
C ALA A 599 16.58 -24.42 -25.91
N ASP A 600 17.55 -23.52 -25.73
CA ASP A 600 18.31 -23.32 -24.51
C ASP A 600 18.59 -21.83 -24.31
N TRP A 601 18.08 -21.27 -23.21
CA TRP A 601 18.20 -19.88 -22.79
C TRP A 601 19.62 -19.50 -22.37
N THR A 602 20.47 -20.46 -22.03
CA THR A 602 21.88 -20.20 -21.66
C THR A 602 22.75 -19.86 -22.87
N THR A 603 22.33 -20.22 -24.09
CA THR A 603 23.06 -19.92 -25.35
C THR A 603 23.27 -18.43 -25.61
N GLY A 604 22.44 -17.55 -25.03
CA GLY A 604 22.59 -16.09 -25.11
C GLY A 604 23.63 -15.51 -24.14
N LEU A 605 24.07 -16.27 -23.13
CA LEU A 605 24.90 -15.78 -22.03
C LEU A 605 26.39 -15.69 -22.41
N ARG A 606 26.74 -14.70 -23.25
CA ARG A 606 28.13 -14.44 -23.66
C ARG A 606 28.65 -13.14 -23.06
N LYS A 607 29.90 -13.13 -22.59
CA LYS A 607 30.55 -11.94 -22.00
C LYS A 607 30.87 -10.83 -23.02
N ASP A 608 30.76 -11.16 -24.31
CA ASP A 608 30.94 -10.28 -25.47
C ASP A 608 29.61 -9.75 -26.05
N ALA A 609 28.44 -10.09 -25.46
CA ALA A 609 27.14 -9.83 -26.11
C ALA A 609 26.84 -8.33 -26.34
N LEU A 610 27.53 -7.43 -25.64
CA LEU A 610 27.45 -5.96 -25.81
C LEU A 610 28.31 -5.43 -26.96
N GLU A 611 29.28 -6.19 -27.47
CA GLU A 611 30.25 -5.70 -28.45
C GLU A 611 29.59 -5.31 -29.77
N GLY A 612 29.85 -4.08 -30.23
CA GLY A 612 29.26 -3.50 -31.43
C GLY A 612 27.76 -3.22 -31.35
N LYS A 613 27.12 -3.37 -30.18
CA LYS A 613 25.66 -3.13 -30.02
C LYS A 613 25.35 -1.66 -29.80
N ARG A 614 24.13 -1.26 -30.19
CA ARG A 614 23.63 0.11 -30.07
C ARG A 614 22.43 0.15 -29.15
N PHE A 615 22.60 0.77 -27.99
CA PHE A 615 21.54 0.95 -26.99
C PHE A 615 20.97 2.36 -27.06
N GLY A 616 19.66 2.47 -27.25
CA GLY A 616 18.95 3.73 -27.12
C GLY A 616 18.67 4.07 -25.65
N PHE A 617 18.51 5.34 -25.30
CA PHE A 617 17.83 5.76 -24.08
C PHE A 617 16.92 6.95 -24.36
N VAL A 618 15.78 7.02 -23.66
CA VAL A 618 14.85 8.17 -23.77
C VAL A 618 15.18 9.15 -22.64
N ALA A 619 15.56 10.38 -22.96
CA ALA A 619 16.01 11.36 -21.96
C ALA A 619 15.00 11.56 -20.81
N ASP A 620 13.71 11.71 -21.13
CA ASP A 620 12.63 11.89 -20.13
C ASP A 620 12.49 10.72 -19.15
N ALA A 621 12.83 9.49 -19.58
CA ALA A 621 12.81 8.32 -18.71
C ALA A 621 13.86 8.42 -17.60
N PHE A 622 14.98 9.08 -17.90
CA PHE A 622 16.06 9.44 -16.96
C PHE A 622 15.94 10.88 -16.45
N GLY A 623 14.77 11.53 -16.60
CA GLY A 623 14.53 12.80 -15.95
C GLY A 623 14.51 12.64 -14.42
N THR A 624 14.93 13.66 -13.68
CA THR A 624 14.80 13.66 -12.21
C THR A 624 13.32 13.48 -11.83
N THR A 625 13.05 12.77 -10.74
CA THR A 625 11.73 12.83 -10.09
C THR A 625 11.91 13.60 -8.79
N TYR A 626 10.96 14.50 -8.48
CA TYR A 626 10.99 15.33 -7.27
C TYR A 626 12.21 16.27 -7.14
N GLY A 627 12.96 16.50 -8.22
CA GLY A 627 14.12 17.39 -8.25
C GLY A 627 15.43 16.78 -7.73
N ASP A 628 15.47 15.48 -7.41
CA ASP A 628 16.69 14.77 -7.03
C ASP A 628 17.24 13.94 -8.21
N PRO A 629 18.48 14.19 -8.68
CA PRO A 629 19.10 13.40 -9.73
C PRO A 629 19.86 12.17 -9.21
N ARG A 630 20.21 12.08 -7.92
CA ARG A 630 21.25 11.15 -7.42
C ARG A 630 20.98 9.67 -7.71
N THR A 631 19.71 9.26 -7.67
CA THR A 631 19.31 7.88 -8.06
C THR A 631 19.51 7.64 -9.55
N ILE A 632 19.12 8.59 -10.39
CA ILE A 632 19.30 8.53 -11.84
C ILE A 632 20.79 8.57 -12.21
N ASP A 633 21.58 9.41 -11.56
CA ASP A 633 23.01 9.52 -11.83
C ASP A 633 23.73 8.20 -11.51
N ALA A 634 23.38 7.54 -10.40
CA ALA A 634 23.86 6.21 -10.06
C ALA A 634 23.49 5.15 -11.12
N VAL A 635 22.29 5.22 -11.70
CA VAL A 635 21.90 4.34 -12.82
C VAL A 635 22.65 4.71 -14.11
N ARG A 636 22.77 5.99 -14.46
CA ARG A 636 23.45 6.46 -15.68
C ARG A 636 24.95 6.17 -15.66
N ALA A 637 25.58 6.10 -14.50
CA ALA A 637 26.98 5.66 -14.36
C ALA A 637 27.23 4.26 -14.95
N SER A 638 26.21 3.39 -14.96
CA SER A 638 26.31 2.07 -15.61
C SER A 638 26.50 2.13 -17.14
N PHE A 639 26.18 3.26 -17.79
CA PHE A 639 26.41 3.43 -19.23
C PHE A 639 27.90 3.39 -19.58
N THR A 640 28.78 3.76 -18.65
CA THR A 640 30.24 3.62 -18.80
C THR A 640 30.67 2.15 -18.89
N ALA A 641 29.97 1.24 -18.19
CA ALA A 641 30.24 -0.20 -18.31
C ALA A 641 29.74 -0.76 -19.66
N LEU A 642 28.63 -0.26 -20.18
CA LEU A 642 28.15 -0.58 -21.54
C LEU A 642 29.16 -0.13 -22.61
N THR A 643 29.64 1.12 -22.55
CA THR A 643 30.60 1.63 -23.54
C THR A 643 31.97 0.98 -23.44
N ALA A 644 32.46 0.71 -22.22
CA ALA A 644 33.69 -0.06 -22.00
C ALA A 644 33.60 -1.52 -22.49
N ALA A 645 32.38 -2.08 -22.61
CA ALA A 645 32.12 -3.39 -23.19
C ALA A 645 31.96 -3.37 -24.72
N GLY A 646 32.25 -2.24 -25.38
CA GLY A 646 32.20 -2.10 -26.84
C GLY A 646 30.82 -1.71 -27.41
N ALA A 647 29.86 -1.33 -26.57
CA ALA A 647 28.56 -0.83 -27.02
C ALA A 647 28.57 0.68 -27.29
N THR A 648 27.65 1.15 -28.14
CA THR A 648 27.32 2.57 -28.28
C THR A 648 26.04 2.86 -27.52
N VAL A 649 25.99 3.93 -26.73
CA VAL A 649 24.76 4.42 -26.08
C VAL A 649 24.35 5.73 -26.75
N VAL A 650 23.11 5.84 -27.21
CA VAL A 650 22.57 7.00 -27.95
C VAL A 650 21.24 7.46 -27.39
N GLU A 651 20.99 8.76 -27.41
CA GLU A 651 19.66 9.30 -27.09
C GLU A 651 18.68 9.05 -28.24
N ILE A 652 17.45 8.66 -27.94
CA ILE A 652 16.39 8.40 -28.91
C ILE A 652 15.07 9.08 -28.51
N PRO A 653 14.21 9.47 -29.47
CA PRO A 653 12.88 10.01 -29.21
C PRO A 653 11.99 9.01 -28.46
N ALA A 654 10.99 9.54 -27.74
CA ALA A 654 10.01 8.75 -27.00
C ALA A 654 9.32 7.67 -27.87
N PRO A 655 8.94 6.52 -27.27
CA PRO A 655 8.30 5.43 -28.01
C PRO A 655 6.95 5.84 -28.60
N PRO A 656 6.51 5.19 -29.70
CA PRO A 656 5.20 5.44 -30.29
C PRO A 656 4.07 5.17 -29.28
N ALA A 657 3.02 5.98 -29.37
CA ALA A 657 1.80 5.76 -28.60
C ALA A 657 1.21 4.37 -28.87
N ALA A 658 0.63 3.79 -27.83
CA ALA A 658 -0.07 2.51 -27.92
C ALA A 658 -1.15 2.55 -29.03
N PRO A 659 -1.47 1.42 -29.68
CA PRO A 659 -2.50 1.36 -30.71
C PRO A 659 -3.84 1.92 -30.22
N THR A 660 -4.61 2.54 -31.10
CA THR A 660 -5.99 2.92 -30.79
C THR A 660 -6.89 1.70 -30.92
N THR A 661 -7.55 1.30 -29.84
CA THR A 661 -8.66 0.35 -29.94
C THR A 661 -9.82 1.00 -30.68
N ALA A 662 -10.53 0.26 -31.54
CA ALA A 662 -11.75 0.76 -32.17
C ALA A 662 -12.76 1.26 -31.12
N GLN A 663 -13.56 2.29 -31.45
CA GLN A 663 -14.50 2.87 -30.49
C GLN A 663 -15.51 1.82 -30.00
N GLY A 664 -15.45 1.51 -28.70
CA GLY A 664 -16.34 0.54 -28.04
C GLY A 664 -15.62 -0.60 -27.32
N PHE A 665 -14.31 -0.77 -27.52
CA PHE A 665 -13.55 -1.86 -26.89
C PHE A 665 -13.35 -1.67 -25.37
N PRO A 666 -13.32 -2.74 -24.55
CA PRO A 666 -12.84 -2.63 -23.18
C PRO A 666 -11.39 -2.13 -23.17
N GLN A 667 -11.16 -1.05 -22.44
CA GLN A 667 -9.82 -0.47 -22.22
C GLN A 667 -8.81 -1.55 -21.75
N PRO A 668 -7.50 -1.33 -21.90
CA PRO A 668 -6.48 -2.27 -21.39
C PRO A 668 -6.64 -2.65 -19.90
N ALA A 669 -7.30 -1.83 -19.08
CA ALA A 669 -7.65 -2.14 -17.68
C ALA A 669 -9.18 -2.30 -17.46
N GLY A 670 -9.92 -2.76 -18.48
CA GLY A 670 -11.38 -2.84 -18.47
C GLY A 670 -11.95 -4.00 -17.63
N ALA A 671 -13.14 -3.78 -17.06
CA ALA A 671 -13.84 -4.75 -16.21
C ALA A 671 -13.98 -6.16 -16.85
N GLY A 672 -14.16 -6.23 -18.18
CA GLY A 672 -14.25 -7.50 -18.91
C GLY A 672 -12.99 -8.38 -18.80
N ARG A 673 -11.78 -7.79 -18.90
CA ARG A 673 -10.50 -8.54 -18.78
C ARG A 673 -10.35 -9.16 -17.39
N ARG A 674 -10.68 -8.40 -16.34
CA ARG A 674 -10.68 -8.88 -14.95
C ARG A 674 -11.71 -9.99 -14.73
N ASN A 675 -12.95 -9.79 -15.21
CA ASN A 675 -14.03 -10.76 -15.06
C ASN A 675 -13.70 -12.08 -15.80
N GLU A 676 -13.17 -12.00 -17.02
CA GLU A 676 -12.76 -13.17 -17.81
C GLU A 676 -11.59 -13.91 -17.16
N GLY A 677 -10.59 -13.19 -16.66
CA GLY A 677 -9.47 -13.78 -15.93
C GLY A 677 -9.94 -14.61 -14.74
N TRP A 678 -10.71 -14.02 -13.82
CA TRP A 678 -11.19 -14.74 -12.63
C TRP A 678 -12.11 -15.91 -12.96
N LYS A 679 -12.98 -15.75 -13.98
CA LYS A 679 -13.82 -16.84 -14.50
C LYS A 679 -12.97 -18.01 -14.99
N ARG A 680 -11.93 -17.76 -15.80
CA ARG A 680 -11.02 -18.80 -16.31
C ARG A 680 -10.21 -19.44 -15.19
N TYR A 681 -9.68 -18.63 -14.26
CA TYR A 681 -8.90 -19.11 -13.12
C TYR A 681 -9.70 -20.07 -12.25
N PHE A 682 -10.92 -19.70 -11.82
CA PHE A 682 -11.74 -20.59 -10.99
C PHE A 682 -12.27 -21.80 -11.76
N ALA A 683 -12.52 -21.69 -13.07
CA ALA A 683 -12.86 -22.84 -13.91
C ALA A 683 -11.71 -23.86 -14.06
N ARG A 684 -10.49 -23.56 -13.59
CA ARG A 684 -9.40 -24.54 -13.54
C ARG A 684 -9.58 -25.59 -12.44
N SER A 685 -10.39 -25.32 -11.41
CA SER A 685 -10.57 -26.22 -10.26
C SER A 685 -11.92 -26.93 -10.30
N ALA A 686 -11.95 -28.18 -9.84
CA ALA A 686 -13.16 -28.94 -9.61
C ALA A 686 -13.98 -28.45 -8.39
N SER A 687 -13.41 -27.62 -7.52
CA SER A 687 -14.08 -27.09 -6.32
C SER A 687 -13.58 -25.70 -5.93
N PRO A 688 -13.78 -24.67 -6.78
CA PRO A 688 -13.28 -23.34 -6.52
C PRO A 688 -14.15 -22.63 -5.44
N PRO A 689 -13.53 -21.82 -4.55
CA PRO A 689 -14.24 -21.13 -3.46
C PRO A 689 -15.15 -19.99 -3.95
N PHE A 690 -14.90 -19.48 -5.16
CA PHE A 690 -15.74 -18.52 -5.86
C PHE A 690 -15.81 -18.90 -7.34
N THR A 691 -16.76 -18.34 -8.09
CA THR A 691 -16.89 -18.55 -9.54
C THR A 691 -16.81 -17.25 -10.35
N THR A 692 -16.76 -16.09 -9.68
CA THR A 692 -16.76 -14.76 -10.33
C THR A 692 -15.79 -13.78 -9.66
N ALA A 693 -15.37 -12.76 -10.42
CA ALA A 693 -14.57 -11.66 -9.89
C ALA A 693 -15.31 -10.87 -8.80
N ALA A 694 -16.64 -10.70 -8.91
CA ALA A 694 -17.40 -9.96 -7.90
C ALA A 694 -17.46 -10.73 -6.56
N GLY A 695 -17.61 -12.06 -6.60
CA GLY A 695 -17.61 -12.90 -5.40
C GLY A 695 -16.34 -12.75 -4.57
N VAL A 696 -15.17 -12.91 -5.19
CA VAL A 696 -13.88 -12.81 -4.47
C VAL A 696 -13.52 -11.36 -4.10
N LEU A 697 -13.68 -10.39 -5.02
CA LEU A 697 -13.22 -9.00 -4.80
C LEU A 697 -14.12 -8.17 -3.88
N SER A 698 -15.39 -8.57 -3.70
CA SER A 698 -16.33 -7.88 -2.78
C SER A 698 -16.31 -8.46 -1.36
N SER A 699 -15.62 -9.58 -1.14
CA SER A 699 -15.62 -10.30 0.14
C SER A 699 -15.22 -9.41 1.33
N PRO A 700 -15.90 -9.51 2.49
CA PRO A 700 -15.57 -8.75 3.69
C PRO A 700 -14.22 -9.15 4.31
N LYS A 701 -13.59 -10.24 3.83
CA LYS A 701 -12.22 -10.62 4.21
C LYS A 701 -11.12 -9.87 3.44
N VAL A 702 -11.44 -9.28 2.28
CA VAL A 702 -10.50 -8.48 1.45
C VAL A 702 -10.07 -7.21 2.17
N LEU A 703 -8.82 -6.76 2.02
CA LEU A 703 -8.37 -5.47 2.57
C LEU A 703 -9.21 -4.32 1.96
N PRO A 704 -9.88 -3.49 2.77
CA PRO A 704 -10.83 -2.49 2.29
C PRO A 704 -10.42 -1.53 1.18
N TYR A 705 -9.13 -1.20 1.00
CA TYR A 705 -8.67 -0.40 -0.14
C TYR A 705 -8.53 -1.19 -1.46
N ASN A 706 -8.46 -2.52 -1.39
CA ASN A 706 -8.55 -3.42 -2.55
C ASN A 706 -9.97 -3.92 -2.80
N ARG A 707 -10.86 -3.85 -1.81
CA ARG A 707 -12.24 -4.36 -1.89
C ARG A 707 -13.06 -3.59 -2.92
N GLN A 708 -13.63 -4.31 -3.89
CA GLN A 708 -14.39 -3.72 -4.99
C GLN A 708 -15.88 -3.98 -4.82
N THR A 709 -16.69 -2.92 -4.79
CA THR A 709 -18.15 -3.04 -4.85
C THR A 709 -18.57 -3.28 -6.30
N LEU A 710 -18.60 -4.55 -6.70
CA LEU A 710 -18.93 -4.99 -8.06
C LEU A 710 -20.28 -5.71 -8.08
N THR A 711 -21.04 -5.52 -9.15
CA THR A 711 -22.03 -6.50 -9.58
C THR A 711 -21.35 -7.51 -10.50
N ASP A 712 -21.84 -8.75 -10.55
CA ASP A 712 -21.43 -9.68 -11.61
C ASP A 712 -21.68 -9.05 -12.98
N GLY A 713 -20.72 -9.22 -13.87
CA GLY A 713 -20.76 -8.73 -15.24
C GLY A 713 -20.13 -9.75 -16.17
N PRO A 714 -20.38 -9.65 -17.48
CA PRO A 714 -19.79 -10.56 -18.45
C PRO A 714 -18.26 -10.54 -18.38
N GLY A 715 -17.65 -11.67 -18.75
CA GLY A 715 -16.27 -11.74 -19.17
C GLY A 715 -16.11 -11.22 -20.60
N LEU A 716 -15.15 -11.75 -21.33
CA LEU A 716 -14.90 -11.40 -22.73
C LEU A 716 -15.53 -12.44 -23.66
N THR A 717 -15.93 -12.00 -24.85
CA THR A 717 -16.18 -12.88 -26.00
C THR A 717 -14.87 -13.28 -26.67
N ASP A 718 -14.86 -14.39 -27.43
CA ASP A 718 -13.67 -14.83 -28.16
C ASP A 718 -13.21 -13.82 -29.23
N ALA A 719 -14.15 -13.02 -29.75
CA ALA A 719 -13.84 -11.90 -30.63
C ALA A 719 -13.08 -10.77 -29.91
N GLU A 720 -13.44 -10.46 -28.66
CA GLU A 720 -12.70 -9.50 -27.83
C GLU A 720 -11.35 -10.06 -27.39
N VAL A 721 -11.25 -11.36 -27.08
CA VAL A 721 -9.96 -12.03 -26.80
C VAL A 721 -9.02 -11.90 -28.00
N THR A 722 -9.49 -12.22 -29.21
CA THR A 722 -8.73 -12.08 -30.46
C THR A 722 -8.28 -10.63 -30.67
N GLN A 723 -9.17 -9.65 -30.48
CA GLN A 723 -8.85 -8.23 -30.65
C GLN A 723 -7.83 -7.70 -29.61
N ILE A 724 -7.79 -8.24 -28.39
CA ILE A 724 -6.71 -7.92 -27.43
C ILE A 724 -5.37 -8.49 -27.92
N LEU A 725 -5.35 -9.72 -28.43
CA LEU A 725 -4.15 -10.34 -28.97
C LEU A 725 -3.61 -9.55 -30.18
N ASP A 726 -4.49 -9.17 -31.11
CA ASP A 726 -4.14 -8.31 -32.26
C ASP A 726 -3.60 -6.95 -31.83
N TYR A 727 -4.24 -6.28 -30.86
CA TYR A 727 -3.75 -5.04 -30.26
C TYR A 727 -2.32 -5.20 -29.71
N ARG A 728 -2.03 -6.29 -29.00
CA ARG A 728 -0.68 -6.53 -28.43
C ARG A 728 0.34 -6.86 -29.51
N ARG A 729 -0.02 -7.66 -30.53
CA ARG A 729 0.85 -7.92 -31.70
C ARG A 729 1.20 -6.64 -32.46
N GLU A 730 0.22 -5.77 -32.71
CA GLU A 730 0.45 -4.47 -33.35
C GLU A 730 1.30 -3.54 -32.47
N TYR A 731 1.15 -3.55 -31.14
CA TYR A 731 2.00 -2.73 -30.27
C TYR A 731 3.46 -3.22 -30.27
N LYS A 732 3.68 -4.54 -30.18
CA LYS A 732 5.03 -5.14 -30.34
C LYS A 732 5.69 -4.69 -31.64
N ARG A 733 4.98 -4.84 -32.77
CA ARG A 733 5.44 -4.42 -34.11
C ARG A 733 5.81 -2.94 -34.18
N ARG A 734 5.04 -2.04 -33.53
CA ARG A 734 5.36 -0.61 -33.47
C ARG A 734 6.65 -0.31 -32.69
N LEU A 735 6.88 -1.02 -31.59
CA LEU A 735 8.10 -0.85 -30.79
C LEU A 735 9.32 -1.44 -31.51
N ASP A 736 9.17 -2.58 -32.19
CA ASP A 736 10.21 -3.14 -33.06
C ASP A 736 10.56 -2.19 -34.22
N GLN A 737 9.57 -1.58 -34.86
CA GLN A 737 9.79 -0.56 -35.90
C GLN A 737 10.50 0.67 -35.33
N TRP A 738 10.06 1.19 -34.18
CA TRP A 738 10.70 2.34 -33.53
C TRP A 738 12.17 2.08 -33.15
N MET A 739 12.51 0.87 -32.71
CA MET A 739 13.92 0.48 -32.51
C MET A 739 14.71 0.39 -33.83
N THR A 740 14.06 -0.01 -34.93
CA THR A 740 14.67 -0.01 -36.28
C THR A 740 14.90 1.39 -36.81
N ASP A 741 13.90 2.28 -36.71
CA ASP A 741 13.95 3.66 -37.20
C ASP A 741 15.06 4.47 -36.51
N ASN A 742 15.36 4.14 -35.25
CA ASN A 742 16.44 4.76 -34.47
C ASN A 742 17.78 4.00 -34.52
N ALA A 743 17.86 2.93 -35.31
CA ALA A 743 19.04 2.07 -35.45
C ALA A 743 19.62 1.59 -34.10
N VAL A 744 18.77 1.00 -33.24
CA VAL A 744 19.16 0.42 -31.95
C VAL A 744 18.76 -1.06 -31.82
N ASP A 745 19.54 -1.80 -31.05
CA ASP A 745 19.34 -3.21 -30.73
C ASP A 745 18.39 -3.40 -29.53
N ALA A 746 18.46 -2.47 -28.58
CA ALA A 746 17.66 -2.43 -27.35
C ALA A 746 17.61 -0.99 -26.79
N VAL A 747 16.74 -0.76 -25.80
CA VAL A 747 16.53 0.54 -25.15
C VAL A 747 16.66 0.42 -23.65
N LEU A 748 17.41 1.35 -23.06
CA LEU A 748 17.68 1.46 -21.64
C LEU A 748 16.59 2.29 -20.95
N TYR A 749 16.15 1.82 -19.79
CA TYR A 749 15.29 2.56 -18.86
C TYR A 749 15.85 2.39 -17.44
N PRO A 750 15.70 3.37 -16.53
CA PRO A 750 16.09 3.16 -15.15
C PRO A 750 15.11 2.22 -14.44
N GLY A 751 15.58 1.44 -13.46
CA GLY A 751 14.73 0.68 -12.55
C GLY A 751 13.80 1.63 -11.78
N PHE A 752 14.39 2.61 -11.09
CA PHE A 752 13.71 3.72 -10.42
C PHE A 752 14.33 5.08 -10.78
N ARG A 753 13.52 6.15 -10.70
CA ARG A 753 13.95 7.55 -10.89
C ARG A 753 14.09 8.31 -9.56
N SER A 754 14.04 7.62 -8.42
CA SER A 754 14.05 8.15 -7.05
C SER A 754 14.42 7.05 -6.06
N GLU A 755 14.80 7.43 -4.84
CA GLU A 755 15.13 6.50 -3.76
C GLU A 755 13.94 5.67 -3.28
N ASN A 756 14.25 4.60 -2.53
CA ASN A 756 13.27 3.74 -1.88
C ASN A 756 12.60 4.48 -0.72
N PHE A 757 11.27 4.48 -0.69
CA PHE A 757 10.49 5.19 0.33
C PHE A 757 10.20 4.31 1.55
N ASP A 758 9.98 4.94 2.71
CA ASP A 758 9.68 4.22 3.95
C ASP A 758 8.32 3.51 3.83
N ASN A 759 8.21 2.31 4.39
CA ASN A 759 7.11 1.38 4.13
C ASN A 759 5.76 1.84 4.71
N ASP A 760 5.79 2.80 5.66
CA ASP A 760 4.61 3.34 6.34
C ASP A 760 4.08 4.65 5.69
N GLY A 761 4.79 5.21 4.71
CA GLY A 761 4.24 6.28 3.88
C GLY A 761 3.29 5.73 2.82
N ALA A 762 2.15 6.39 2.55
CA ALA A 762 1.28 6.02 1.42
C ALA A 762 1.83 6.45 0.04
N THR A 763 3.09 6.88 -0.03
CA THR A 763 3.72 7.44 -1.24
C THR A 763 4.54 6.38 -1.96
N LEU A 764 4.25 6.18 -3.24
CA LEU A 764 5.07 5.34 -4.11
C LEU A 764 6.38 6.08 -4.43
N SER A 765 7.54 5.41 -4.27
CA SER A 765 8.72 5.77 -5.07
C SER A 765 8.37 5.70 -6.56
N SER A 766 9.20 6.26 -7.44
CA SER A 766 8.96 6.40 -8.88
C SER A 766 8.92 5.10 -9.72
N ASP A 767 8.50 3.97 -9.14
CA ASP A 767 8.39 2.62 -9.71
C ASP A 767 7.73 2.56 -11.09
N ARG A 768 6.71 3.40 -11.31
CA ARG A 768 5.88 3.47 -12.53
C ARG A 768 6.24 4.62 -13.46
N ASN A 769 7.15 5.52 -13.07
CA ASN A 769 7.35 6.81 -13.75
C ASN A 769 8.49 6.82 -14.78
N SER A 770 9.14 5.69 -15.07
CA SER A 770 10.15 5.57 -16.13
C SER A 770 9.56 5.59 -17.55
N GLY A 771 8.24 5.43 -17.70
CA GLY A 771 7.57 5.44 -19.01
C GLY A 771 7.83 4.21 -19.88
N ILE A 772 8.42 3.14 -19.32
CA ILE A 772 8.72 1.91 -20.05
C ILE A 772 7.42 1.23 -20.54
N PRO A 773 7.26 0.95 -21.85
CA PRO A 773 6.02 0.39 -22.41
C PRO A 773 5.85 -1.13 -22.18
N VAL A 774 6.80 -1.77 -21.49
CA VAL A 774 7.01 -3.24 -21.48
C VAL A 774 5.75 -4.04 -21.22
N SER A 775 5.02 -3.79 -20.13
CA SER A 775 3.86 -4.62 -19.76
C SER A 775 2.62 -4.34 -20.60
N ASN A 776 2.51 -3.14 -21.18
CA ASN A 776 1.40 -2.76 -22.06
C ASN A 776 1.54 -3.37 -23.47
N ALA A 777 2.77 -3.60 -23.94
CA ALA A 777 3.05 -4.23 -25.22
C ALA A 777 3.34 -5.75 -25.11
N GLY A 778 3.95 -6.20 -24.02
CA GLY A 778 4.37 -7.59 -23.82
C GLY A 778 5.74 -7.91 -24.42
N MET A 779 6.67 -6.95 -24.33
CA MET A 779 8.04 -7.04 -24.85
C MET A 779 8.98 -7.72 -23.84
N PRO A 780 10.12 -8.27 -24.28
CA PRO A 780 11.13 -8.78 -23.37
C PRO A 780 11.89 -7.64 -22.70
N THR A 781 12.10 -7.74 -21.40
CA THR A 781 12.92 -6.79 -20.64
C THR A 781 13.62 -7.51 -19.49
N VAL A 782 14.95 -7.48 -19.52
CA VAL A 782 15.77 -7.88 -18.37
C VAL A 782 15.98 -6.66 -17.48
N THR A 783 15.83 -6.85 -16.17
CA THR A 783 16.21 -5.87 -15.14
C THR A 783 17.28 -6.50 -14.28
N LEU A 784 18.34 -5.76 -13.98
CA LEU A 784 19.45 -6.22 -13.17
C LEU A 784 20.05 -5.07 -12.34
N PRO A 785 20.62 -5.37 -11.15
CA PRO A 785 21.32 -4.37 -10.35
C PRO A 785 22.54 -3.82 -11.09
N VAL A 786 22.75 -2.51 -10.97
CA VAL A 786 23.91 -1.82 -11.54
C VAL A 786 24.74 -1.04 -10.52
N GLY A 787 24.34 -1.06 -9.25
CA GLY A 787 25.08 -0.46 -8.15
C GLY A 787 24.19 -0.20 -6.93
N LEU A 788 24.67 0.65 -6.03
CA LEU A 788 23.90 1.22 -4.93
C LEU A 788 23.66 2.72 -5.19
N GLY A 789 22.50 3.21 -4.78
CA GLY A 789 22.16 4.62 -4.75
C GLY A 789 22.79 5.34 -3.54
N PRO A 790 22.57 6.66 -3.41
CA PRO A 790 23.17 7.49 -2.35
C PRO A 790 22.79 7.07 -0.93
N SER A 791 21.64 6.40 -0.75
CA SER A 791 21.14 5.91 0.54
C SER A 791 21.57 4.46 0.86
N GLY A 792 22.44 3.85 0.04
CA GLY A 792 22.87 2.45 0.17
C GLY A 792 21.87 1.42 -0.34
N ASP A 793 20.69 1.85 -0.78
CA ASP A 793 19.69 1.02 -1.45
C ASP A 793 20.15 0.59 -2.86
N PRO A 794 19.83 -0.61 -3.36
CA PRO A 794 20.18 -1.02 -4.72
C PRO A 794 19.50 -0.18 -5.81
N VAL A 795 20.23 0.06 -6.90
CA VAL A 795 19.70 0.63 -8.14
C VAL A 795 19.89 -0.34 -9.30
N SER A 796 18.96 -0.32 -10.26
CA SER A 796 18.93 -1.26 -11.40
C SER A 796 18.75 -0.55 -12.73
N LEU A 797 19.17 -1.22 -13.79
CA LEU A 797 18.92 -0.85 -15.18
C LEU A 797 17.95 -1.86 -15.81
N GLN A 798 17.03 -1.37 -16.62
CA GLN A 798 16.13 -2.18 -17.45
C GLN A 798 16.59 -2.10 -18.90
N ILE A 799 16.75 -3.26 -19.56
CA ILE A 799 17.10 -3.37 -20.98
C ILE A 799 15.90 -3.95 -21.70
N LEU A 800 15.12 -3.09 -22.36
CA LEU A 800 13.99 -3.43 -23.23
C LEU A 800 14.53 -3.81 -24.61
N GLY A 801 14.20 -5.00 -25.10
CA GLY A 801 14.58 -5.40 -26.48
C GLY A 801 13.40 -5.70 -27.38
N ARG A 802 13.73 -6.18 -28.59
CA ARG A 802 12.79 -6.52 -29.65
C ARG A 802 11.94 -7.73 -29.31
N SER A 803 10.72 -7.80 -29.84
CA SER A 803 9.81 -8.92 -29.56
C SER A 803 10.43 -10.25 -30.01
N PHE A 804 10.32 -11.27 -29.15
CA PHE A 804 10.93 -12.59 -29.34
C PHE A 804 12.47 -12.63 -29.43
N ALA A 805 13.18 -11.52 -29.17
CA ALA A 805 14.64 -11.49 -29.05
C ALA A 805 15.14 -11.83 -27.64
N ASP A 806 14.33 -12.54 -26.85
CA ASP A 806 14.45 -12.71 -25.40
C ASP A 806 15.82 -13.23 -24.94
N ALA A 807 16.38 -14.26 -25.61
CA ALA A 807 17.71 -14.78 -25.28
C ALA A 807 18.83 -13.76 -25.54
N THR A 808 18.69 -12.94 -26.57
CA THR A 808 19.64 -11.85 -26.88
C THR A 808 19.55 -10.75 -25.82
N VAL A 809 18.33 -10.38 -25.38
CA VAL A 809 18.10 -9.42 -24.30
C VAL A 809 18.68 -9.91 -22.97
N LEU A 810 18.48 -11.20 -22.66
CA LEU A 810 19.07 -11.85 -21.49
C LEU A 810 20.61 -11.85 -21.59
N GLY A 811 21.16 -12.09 -22.78
CA GLY A 811 22.58 -11.96 -23.08
C GLY A 811 23.16 -10.57 -22.84
N TYR A 812 22.44 -9.49 -23.21
CA TYR A 812 22.85 -8.12 -22.89
C TYR A 812 22.90 -7.86 -21.38
N GLY A 813 21.90 -8.36 -20.63
CA GLY A 813 21.90 -8.32 -19.17
C GLY A 813 23.10 -9.06 -18.58
N TYR A 814 23.35 -10.30 -19.03
CA TYR A 814 24.46 -11.11 -18.56
C TYR A 814 25.82 -10.46 -18.83
N ALA A 815 26.05 -9.95 -20.04
CA ALA A 815 27.29 -9.27 -20.37
C ALA A 815 27.50 -8.00 -19.51
N LEU A 816 26.44 -7.23 -19.22
CA LEU A 816 26.54 -6.09 -18.31
C LEU A 816 26.84 -6.53 -16.86
N GLU A 817 26.13 -7.54 -16.35
CA GLU A 817 26.37 -8.14 -15.03
C GLU A 817 27.84 -8.59 -14.87
N GLN A 818 28.35 -9.34 -15.84
CA GLN A 818 29.73 -9.85 -15.84
C GLN A 818 30.79 -8.75 -15.97
N ARG A 819 30.44 -7.59 -16.57
CA ARG A 819 31.33 -6.42 -16.67
C ARG A 819 31.34 -5.59 -15.39
N LEU A 820 30.21 -5.54 -14.68
CA LEU A 820 30.08 -4.84 -13.40
C LEU A 820 30.63 -5.66 -12.22
N GLY A 821 30.55 -6.99 -12.27
CA GLY A 821 31.11 -7.89 -11.26
C GLY A 821 30.46 -7.77 -9.87
N LEU A 822 29.23 -7.24 -9.80
CA LEU A 822 28.56 -6.94 -8.54
C LEU A 822 28.01 -8.21 -7.87
N ARG A 823 28.45 -8.47 -6.63
CA ARG A 823 27.86 -9.48 -5.75
C ARG A 823 27.16 -8.79 -4.58
N LEU A 824 25.92 -8.35 -4.81
CA LEU A 824 25.13 -7.62 -3.83
C LEU A 824 24.55 -8.58 -2.77
N VAL A 825 24.82 -8.31 -1.49
CA VAL A 825 24.32 -9.08 -0.33
C VAL A 825 23.69 -8.11 0.67
N SER A 826 22.48 -8.43 1.15
CA SER A 826 21.76 -7.64 2.15
C SER A 826 22.56 -7.50 3.45
N PRO A 827 22.77 -6.28 3.99
CA PRO A 827 23.38 -6.10 5.30
C PRO A 827 22.43 -6.43 6.46
N ALA A 828 21.11 -6.39 6.25
CA ALA A 828 20.10 -6.60 7.29
C ALA A 828 19.81 -8.08 7.60
N SER A 829 20.44 -9.02 6.86
CA SER A 829 20.29 -10.46 7.02
C SER A 829 21.65 -11.19 7.00
N PRO A 830 22.54 -10.93 7.98
CA PRO A 830 23.90 -11.47 8.00
C PRO A 830 23.94 -13.00 8.04
N LYS A 831 25.14 -13.59 7.92
CA LYS A 831 25.33 -15.04 8.05
C LYS A 831 25.01 -15.53 9.47
N LEU A 832 24.32 -16.66 9.58
CA LEU A 832 24.15 -17.38 10.84
C LEU A 832 25.42 -18.17 11.16
N ALA A 833 25.84 -18.18 12.43
CA ALA A 833 26.96 -19.00 12.86
C ALA A 833 26.58 -20.49 12.79
N TYR A 834 27.46 -21.33 12.23
CA TYR A 834 27.26 -22.78 12.21
C TYR A 834 27.55 -23.40 13.57
N ASP A 835 26.66 -24.29 14.01
CA ASP A 835 26.82 -25.06 15.23
C ASP A 835 26.06 -26.40 15.11
N ALA A 836 26.81 -27.48 14.97
CA ALA A 836 26.28 -28.84 14.86
C ALA A 836 25.54 -29.33 16.12
N SER A 837 25.73 -28.66 17.26
CA SER A 837 25.07 -28.98 18.53
C SER A 837 23.83 -28.13 18.81
N ALA A 838 23.60 -27.08 18.02
CA ALA A 838 22.40 -26.27 18.12
C ALA A 838 21.15 -27.09 17.76
N GLN A 839 20.03 -26.77 18.38
CA GLN A 839 18.74 -27.26 17.89
C GLN A 839 18.36 -26.50 16.61
N PRO A 840 17.77 -27.16 15.60
CA PRO A 840 17.26 -26.49 14.42
C PRO A 840 16.22 -25.45 14.84
N LEU A 841 16.30 -24.24 14.31
CA LEU A 841 15.33 -23.19 14.64
C LEU A 841 13.91 -23.65 14.30
N GLU A 842 12.98 -23.38 15.22
CA GLU A 842 11.55 -23.61 15.05
C GLU A 842 11.00 -22.64 13.99
N ILE A 843 10.01 -23.12 13.24
CA ILE A 843 9.49 -22.45 12.04
C ILE A 843 7.98 -22.49 12.11
N GLU A 844 7.42 -21.41 12.64
CA GLU A 844 5.99 -21.18 12.71
C GLU A 844 5.42 -20.94 11.30
N GLN A 845 4.22 -21.45 11.04
CA GLN A 845 3.47 -21.06 9.85
C GLN A 845 3.06 -19.59 9.97
N PRO A 846 3.19 -18.76 8.92
CA PRO A 846 2.77 -17.36 9.00
C PRO A 846 1.26 -17.22 9.22
N GLU A 847 0.88 -16.58 10.32
CA GLU A 847 -0.53 -16.33 10.64
C GLU A 847 -1.10 -15.08 9.95
N PRO A 848 -2.42 -15.02 9.70
CA PRO A 848 -3.11 -13.80 9.29
C PRO A 848 -2.92 -12.64 10.26
N ALA A 849 -2.79 -11.42 9.75
CA ALA A 849 -2.79 -10.24 10.61
C ALA A 849 -4.21 -9.97 11.19
N PRO A 850 -4.32 -9.50 12.45
CA PRO A 850 -5.60 -9.23 13.12
C PRO A 850 -6.61 -8.43 12.29
N ALA A 851 -7.90 -8.66 12.53
CA ALA A 851 -8.95 -7.87 11.91
C ALA A 851 -9.06 -6.46 12.53
N PRO A 852 -9.39 -5.41 11.75
CA PRO A 852 -9.63 -4.08 12.29
C PRO A 852 -10.86 -4.05 13.20
N VAL A 853 -10.84 -3.19 14.22
CA VAL A 853 -11.93 -3.01 15.17
C VAL A 853 -12.96 -2.06 14.56
N THR A 854 -14.24 -2.40 14.66
CA THR A 854 -15.30 -1.49 14.17
C THR A 854 -15.47 -0.34 15.16
N PRO A 855 -15.30 0.93 14.76
CA PRO A 855 -15.40 2.05 15.70
C PRO A 855 -16.81 2.15 16.30
N ALA A 856 -16.88 2.51 17.58
CA ALA A 856 -18.13 2.86 18.23
C ALA A 856 -18.75 4.10 17.55
N PRO A 857 -20.10 4.18 17.42
CA PRO A 857 -20.74 5.35 16.85
C PRO A 857 -20.36 6.63 17.60
N VAL A 858 -19.95 7.67 16.87
CA VAL A 858 -19.61 8.97 17.44
C VAL A 858 -20.86 9.57 18.11
N GLN A 859 -20.94 9.48 19.43
CA GLN A 859 -21.81 10.35 20.21
C GLN A 859 -21.38 11.80 19.93
N PRO A 860 -22.26 12.68 19.45
CA PRO A 860 -21.93 14.09 19.31
C PRO A 860 -21.60 14.66 20.70
N PRO A 861 -20.54 15.47 20.85
CA PRO A 861 -20.15 16.00 22.15
C PRO A 861 -21.30 16.79 22.78
N SER A 862 -21.61 16.48 24.04
CA SER A 862 -22.55 17.28 24.82
C SER A 862 -21.93 18.66 25.08
N ASN A 863 -22.58 19.71 24.59
CA ASN A 863 -22.18 21.09 24.90
C ASN A 863 -22.44 21.39 26.38
N ALA A 864 -21.44 21.14 27.23
CA ALA A 864 -21.42 21.53 28.64
C ALA A 864 -20.01 22.01 29.01
N GLY A 865 -19.90 23.30 29.32
CA GLY A 865 -18.75 23.84 30.05
C GLY A 865 -18.82 23.49 31.55
N PRO A 866 -17.83 23.91 32.36
CA PRO A 866 -17.71 23.47 33.74
C PRO A 866 -18.78 24.06 34.67
N GLY A 867 -19.41 23.20 35.50
CA GLY A 867 -20.31 23.60 36.59
C GLY A 867 -21.40 22.58 36.93
N THR A 868 -21.27 21.91 38.07
CA THR A 868 -22.31 21.14 38.79
C THR A 868 -22.88 21.96 39.97
N PRO A 869 -23.97 21.58 40.69
CA PRO A 869 -24.84 20.39 40.56
C PRO A 869 -26.38 20.64 40.63
N ALA A 870 -27.20 19.67 40.21
CA ALA A 870 -28.51 19.28 40.80
C ALA A 870 -29.14 18.09 40.03
N PRO A 871 -29.92 17.19 40.66
CA PRO A 871 -30.55 16.06 39.97
C PRO A 871 -31.88 16.42 39.27
N ALA A 872 -32.06 15.87 38.07
CA ALA A 872 -33.28 15.62 37.27
C ALA A 872 -34.52 16.54 37.41
N PRO A 873 -35.09 16.93 36.26
CA PRO A 873 -36.41 16.35 35.95
C PRO A 873 -36.47 15.67 34.57
N ALA A 874 -37.26 14.60 34.47
CA ALA A 874 -37.58 13.96 33.20
C ALA A 874 -38.52 14.86 32.36
N VAL A 875 -38.19 15.07 31.08
CA VAL A 875 -38.96 15.89 30.12
C VAL A 875 -39.22 15.05 28.85
N PRO A 876 -40.40 15.14 28.20
CA PRO A 876 -41.03 13.94 27.64
C PRO A 876 -40.62 13.56 26.21
N ARG A 877 -40.96 12.31 25.84
CA ARG A 877 -40.91 11.78 24.46
C ARG A 877 -41.78 12.62 23.50
N GLY A 878 -41.16 13.53 22.76
CA GLY A 878 -41.82 14.41 21.80
C GLY A 878 -42.27 13.70 20.50
N ARG A 879 -43.43 14.11 19.97
CA ARG A 879 -43.88 13.73 18.62
C ARG A 879 -43.27 14.67 17.57
N ILE A 880 -42.75 14.12 16.47
CA ILE A 880 -42.35 14.92 15.30
C ILE A 880 -43.58 15.59 14.69
N ALA A 881 -43.59 16.93 14.67
CA ALA A 881 -44.65 17.74 14.06
C ALA A 881 -44.16 18.37 12.73
N LEU A 882 -44.71 17.89 11.61
CA LEU A 882 -44.45 18.44 10.27
C LEU A 882 -45.72 19.09 9.73
N ASP A 883 -45.66 20.40 9.47
CA ASP A 883 -46.78 21.14 8.87
C ASP A 883 -46.52 21.45 7.39
N LEU A 884 -47.54 21.18 6.58
CA LEU A 884 -47.59 21.51 5.16
C LEU A 884 -48.37 22.82 4.96
N VAL A 885 -47.66 23.93 4.84
CA VAL A 885 -48.28 25.23 4.56
C VAL A 885 -48.52 25.36 3.06
N THR A 886 -49.65 24.81 2.61
CA THR A 886 -50.25 25.17 1.31
C THR A 886 -51.17 26.36 1.52
N THR A 887 -50.92 27.47 0.82
CA THR A 887 -51.77 28.66 0.91
C THR A 887 -53.19 28.34 0.43
N ALA A 888 -54.20 28.72 1.24
CA ALA A 888 -55.60 28.35 1.01
C ALA A 888 -56.20 28.89 -0.31
N ALA A 889 -55.56 29.90 -0.94
CA ALA A 889 -55.97 30.51 -2.20
C ALA A 889 -55.68 29.68 -3.48
N GLY A 890 -55.21 28.44 -3.33
CA GLY A 890 -54.93 27.51 -4.43
C GLY A 890 -53.58 27.78 -5.12
N LEU A 891 -52.91 26.70 -5.54
CA LEU A 891 -51.55 26.75 -6.07
C LEU A 891 -51.55 27.05 -7.57
N ARG A 892 -50.72 27.99 -8.04
CA ARG A 892 -50.53 28.26 -9.48
C ARG A 892 -49.39 27.41 -10.06
N LEU A 893 -49.63 26.79 -11.21
CA LEU A 893 -48.63 26.08 -12.00
C LEU A 893 -47.81 27.10 -12.83
N ARG A 894 -46.52 27.27 -12.52
CA ARG A 894 -45.59 28.06 -13.37
C ARG A 894 -44.49 27.15 -13.88
N ASP A 895 -44.20 27.21 -15.18
CA ASP A 895 -43.15 26.41 -15.85
C ASP A 895 -43.28 24.89 -15.59
N GLY A 896 -44.53 24.42 -15.50
CA GLY A 896 -44.87 23.04 -15.16
C GLY A 896 -44.60 22.63 -13.70
N ARG A 897 -44.20 23.56 -12.84
CA ARG A 897 -43.87 23.34 -11.43
C ARG A 897 -44.89 23.98 -10.50
N VAL A 898 -45.09 23.33 -9.35
CA VAL A 898 -45.89 23.84 -8.22
C VAL A 898 -44.94 24.13 -7.06
N ARG A 899 -45.10 25.30 -6.42
CA ARG A 899 -44.40 25.62 -5.16
C ARG A 899 -45.19 25.11 -3.97
N VAL A 900 -44.52 24.41 -3.06
CA VAL A 900 -45.10 23.89 -1.81
C VAL A 900 -44.14 24.19 -0.68
N THR A 901 -44.65 24.69 0.44
CA THR A 901 -43.85 25.07 1.60
C THR A 901 -44.03 24.05 2.71
N VAL A 902 -42.92 23.60 3.29
CA VAL A 902 -42.88 22.73 4.47
C VAL A 902 -42.31 23.54 5.62
N VAL A 903 -42.94 23.44 6.79
CA VAL A 903 -42.43 23.96 8.05
C VAL A 903 -42.14 22.76 8.95
N ASN A 904 -40.89 22.63 9.39
CA ASN A 904 -40.57 21.63 10.40
C ASN A 904 -40.79 22.25 11.78
N ARG A 905 -41.78 21.75 12.52
CA ARG A 905 -42.11 22.22 13.88
C ARG A 905 -41.59 21.27 14.97
N ASP A 906 -40.86 20.23 14.61
CA ASP A 906 -40.16 19.38 15.56
C ASP A 906 -38.97 20.15 16.17
N PRO A 907 -38.97 20.44 17.48
CA PRO A 907 -37.88 21.16 18.14
C PRO A 907 -36.61 20.32 18.30
N ALA A 908 -36.67 18.99 18.16
CA ALA A 908 -35.53 18.08 18.32
C ALA A 908 -34.81 17.77 17.00
N ALA A 909 -35.31 18.25 15.86
CA ALA A 909 -34.82 17.88 14.54
C ALA A 909 -33.60 18.69 14.06
N LEU A 910 -32.39 18.18 14.33
CA LEU A 910 -31.11 18.78 13.90
C LEU A 910 -30.99 18.93 12.37
N LEU A 911 -31.40 17.93 11.58
CA LEU A 911 -31.54 18.03 10.12
C LEU A 911 -32.42 16.90 9.55
N THR A 912 -33.65 17.20 9.14
CA THR A 912 -34.59 16.22 8.55
C THR A 912 -34.59 16.30 7.03
N THR A 913 -34.42 15.15 6.36
CA THR A 913 -34.68 15.02 4.92
C THR A 913 -36.15 14.68 4.68
N VAL A 914 -36.90 15.59 4.06
CA VAL A 914 -38.32 15.45 3.75
C VAL A 914 -38.52 15.14 2.27
N THR A 915 -39.16 14.01 1.95
CA THR A 915 -39.68 13.72 0.61
C THR A 915 -41.10 14.26 0.46
N LEU A 916 -41.35 15.08 -0.56
CA LEU A 916 -42.69 15.50 -0.99
C LEU A 916 -43.12 14.71 -2.23
N ARG A 917 -44.35 14.18 -2.26
CA ARG A 917 -44.98 13.55 -3.42
C ARG A 917 -46.33 14.20 -3.73
N ALA A 918 -46.52 14.68 -4.95
CA ALA A 918 -47.79 15.17 -5.47
C ALA A 918 -48.59 14.01 -6.12
N ARG A 919 -49.87 13.86 -5.78
CA ARG A 919 -50.77 12.78 -6.27
C ARG A 919 -52.12 13.36 -6.70
N VAL A 920 -52.76 12.80 -7.71
CA VAL A 920 -54.10 13.26 -8.17
C VAL A 920 -55.19 12.70 -7.27
N GLY A 921 -56.00 13.56 -6.64
CA GLY A 921 -57.07 13.15 -5.74
C GLY A 921 -56.57 12.19 -4.64
N ARG A 922 -57.28 11.07 -4.45
CA ARG A 922 -56.89 9.98 -3.53
C ARG A 922 -56.02 8.88 -4.20
N SER A 923 -55.57 9.06 -5.45
CA SER A 923 -54.77 8.05 -6.15
C SER A 923 -53.40 7.83 -5.51
N ARG A 924 -52.88 6.60 -5.60
CA ARG A 924 -51.47 6.28 -5.22
C ARG A 924 -50.47 6.78 -6.27
N VAL A 925 -50.91 7.09 -7.50
CA VAL A 925 -50.07 7.53 -8.61
C VAL A 925 -49.44 8.90 -8.31
N THR A 926 -48.10 8.92 -8.26
CA THR A 926 -47.33 10.13 -7.97
C THR A 926 -47.07 10.89 -9.28
N ILE A 927 -47.63 12.09 -9.40
CA ILE A 927 -47.49 12.98 -10.56
C ILE A 927 -46.39 14.02 -10.40
N GLY A 928 -45.61 13.98 -9.32
CA GLY A 928 -44.42 14.80 -9.11
C GLY A 928 -43.78 14.50 -7.77
N ARG A 929 -42.45 14.63 -7.66
CA ARG A 929 -41.70 14.45 -6.40
C ARG A 929 -40.68 15.58 -6.24
N ALA A 930 -40.39 15.95 -4.99
CA ALA A 930 -39.22 16.73 -4.62
C ALA A 930 -38.68 16.22 -3.28
N THR A 931 -37.43 16.53 -2.96
CA THR A 931 -36.82 16.26 -1.65
C THR A 931 -36.22 17.56 -1.14
N VAL A 932 -36.40 17.87 0.14
CA VAL A 932 -35.92 19.08 0.79
C VAL A 932 -35.32 18.71 2.14
N ARG A 933 -34.15 19.28 2.47
CA ARG A 933 -33.56 19.21 3.81
C ARG A 933 -34.00 20.43 4.62
N THR A 934 -34.42 20.22 5.86
CA THR A 934 -34.90 21.28 6.75
C THR A 934 -34.54 20.98 8.20
N VAL A 935 -34.35 22.02 9.01
CA VAL A 935 -34.03 21.93 10.45
C VAL A 935 -35.24 22.36 11.27
N ALA A 936 -35.22 22.12 12.59
CA ALA A 936 -36.21 22.62 13.54
C ALA A 936 -36.55 24.12 13.32
N GLY A 937 -37.84 24.47 13.35
CA GLY A 937 -38.35 25.84 13.15
C GLY A 937 -38.23 26.38 11.71
N ALA A 938 -37.45 25.75 10.82
CA ALA A 938 -37.19 26.30 9.50
C ALA A 938 -38.35 26.07 8.51
N GLN A 939 -38.66 27.13 7.75
CA GLN A 939 -39.52 27.07 6.59
C GLN A 939 -38.68 26.85 5.31
N ARG A 940 -39.09 25.90 4.46
CA ARG A 940 -38.43 25.60 3.17
C ARG A 940 -39.44 25.39 2.05
N THR A 941 -39.16 25.97 0.88
CA THR A 941 -40.03 25.88 -0.31
C THR A 941 -39.50 24.86 -1.32
N ALA A 942 -40.27 23.80 -1.57
CA ALA A 942 -40.06 22.84 -2.65
C ALA A 942 -40.66 23.35 -3.97
N ARG A 943 -40.01 23.06 -5.11
CA ARG A 943 -40.57 23.24 -6.46
C ARG A 943 -40.80 21.87 -7.10
N ILE A 944 -42.03 21.37 -7.07
CA ILE A 944 -42.39 20.04 -7.59
C ILE A 944 -42.77 20.16 -9.07
N LEU A 945 -42.00 19.53 -9.96
CA LEU A 945 -42.32 19.42 -11.39
C LEU A 945 -43.42 18.36 -11.58
N LEU A 946 -44.55 18.74 -12.19
CA LEU A 946 -45.63 17.79 -12.49
C LEU A 946 -45.33 17.01 -13.79
N THR A 947 -45.76 15.75 -13.89
CA THR A 947 -45.58 14.90 -15.09
C THR A 947 -46.24 15.50 -16.35
N ARG A 948 -45.78 15.11 -17.55
CA ARG A 948 -46.35 15.58 -18.83
C ARG A 948 -47.88 15.38 -18.91
N SER A 949 -48.40 14.26 -18.39
CA SER A 949 -49.83 13.96 -18.33
C SER A 949 -50.60 14.93 -17.40
N ALA A 950 -50.11 15.15 -16.17
CA ALA A 950 -50.72 16.10 -15.23
C ALA A 950 -50.70 17.54 -15.77
N ARG A 951 -49.61 17.95 -16.44
CA ARG A 951 -49.50 19.27 -17.10
C ARG A 951 -50.44 19.41 -18.31
N ARG A 952 -50.78 18.33 -19.00
CA ARG A 952 -51.79 18.31 -20.09
C ARG A 952 -53.23 18.36 -19.57
N ALA A 953 -53.50 17.77 -18.40
CA ALA A 953 -54.81 17.84 -17.74
C ALA A 953 -55.13 19.26 -17.22
N LEU A 954 -54.11 19.98 -16.74
CA LEU A 954 -54.16 21.40 -16.38
C LEU A 954 -54.09 22.30 -17.63
N ARG A 955 -55.20 22.37 -18.38
CA ARG A 955 -55.42 23.40 -19.42
C ARG A 955 -55.80 24.75 -18.78
N PRO A 956 -55.61 25.89 -19.46
CA PRO A 956 -56.06 27.20 -18.95
C PRO A 956 -57.53 27.15 -18.50
N GLY A 957 -57.83 27.75 -17.34
CA GLY A 957 -59.17 27.74 -16.74
C GLY A 957 -59.60 26.44 -16.03
N ARG A 958 -58.82 25.34 -16.12
CA ARG A 958 -59.11 24.11 -15.35
C ARG A 958 -58.26 23.97 -14.10
N THR A 959 -58.83 23.29 -13.11
CA THR A 959 -58.22 23.00 -11.82
C THR A 959 -58.00 21.50 -11.63
N LEU A 960 -57.02 21.12 -10.80
CA LEU A 960 -56.69 19.75 -10.45
C LEU A 960 -56.51 19.64 -8.93
N ARG A 961 -57.30 18.77 -8.29
CA ARG A 961 -57.16 18.50 -6.85
C ARG A 961 -55.95 17.58 -6.63
N VAL A 962 -54.93 18.09 -5.94
CA VAL A 962 -53.65 17.40 -5.72
C VAL A 962 -53.43 17.19 -4.22
N THR A 963 -53.16 15.94 -3.84
CA THR A 963 -52.71 15.57 -2.50
C THR A 963 -51.19 15.61 -2.45
N PHE A 964 -50.64 16.39 -1.53
CA PHE A 964 -49.20 16.45 -1.26
C PHE A 964 -48.90 15.62 -0.01
N VAL A 965 -48.09 14.59 -0.19
CA VAL A 965 -47.63 13.66 0.85
C VAL A 965 -46.20 14.03 1.22
N VAL A 966 -46.01 14.55 2.42
CA VAL A 966 -44.69 14.73 3.07
C VAL A 966 -44.36 13.46 3.84
N THR A 967 -43.15 12.92 3.66
CA THR A 967 -42.62 11.78 4.43
C THR A 967 -41.22 12.03 4.94
N SER A 968 -40.96 11.67 6.18
CA SER A 968 -39.64 11.59 6.84
C SER A 968 -39.55 10.30 7.66
N LEU A 969 -38.34 9.95 8.11
CA LEU A 969 -38.16 8.98 9.20
C LEU A 969 -38.14 9.75 10.53
N ASP A 970 -38.62 9.13 11.61
CA ASP A 970 -38.33 9.58 12.98
C ASP A 970 -37.00 9.02 13.50
N ALA A 971 -36.61 9.39 14.73
CA ALA A 971 -35.34 8.99 15.33
C ALA A 971 -35.18 7.46 15.46
N ASP A 972 -36.29 6.71 15.55
CA ASP A 972 -36.32 5.25 15.60
C ASP A 972 -36.32 4.62 14.18
N GLY A 973 -36.14 5.41 13.12
CA GLY A 973 -36.16 4.96 11.74
C GLY A 973 -37.56 4.65 11.19
N ARG A 974 -38.66 5.01 11.89
CA ARG A 974 -40.03 4.72 11.43
C ARG A 974 -40.53 5.80 10.46
N LEU A 975 -41.16 5.36 9.37
CA LEU A 975 -41.72 6.28 8.36
C LEU A 975 -42.96 7.01 8.88
N ARG A 976 -42.87 8.34 8.98
CA ARG A 976 -44.00 9.23 9.26
C ARG A 976 -44.45 9.93 7.99
N SER A 977 -45.75 10.22 7.89
CA SER A 977 -46.31 10.92 6.73
C SER A 977 -47.39 11.92 7.12
N VAL A 978 -47.34 13.11 6.53
CA VAL A 978 -48.37 14.15 6.65
C VAL A 978 -48.90 14.48 5.25
N ASN A 979 -50.22 14.55 5.13
CA ASN A 979 -50.91 14.76 3.86
C ASN A 979 -51.70 16.07 3.90
N THR A 980 -51.54 16.93 2.90
CA THR A 980 -52.47 18.04 2.65
C THR A 980 -53.07 17.94 1.25
N VAL A 981 -54.21 18.57 1.02
CA VAL A 981 -54.89 18.57 -0.29
C VAL A 981 -55.09 20.01 -0.73
N ALA A 982 -54.53 20.36 -1.89
CA ALA A 982 -54.67 21.69 -2.48
C ALA A 982 -55.13 21.60 -3.94
N THR A 983 -55.86 22.62 -4.36
CA THR A 983 -56.29 22.76 -5.76
C THR A 983 -55.21 23.49 -6.54
N VAL A 984 -54.66 22.85 -7.56
CA VAL A 984 -53.71 23.43 -8.51
C VAL A 984 -54.48 24.00 -9.70
N ARG A 985 -54.15 25.21 -10.14
CA ARG A 985 -54.65 25.84 -11.37
C ARG A 985 -53.49 26.27 -12.26
N ARG A 986 -53.69 26.27 -13.58
CA ARG A 986 -52.72 26.83 -14.54
C ARG A 986 -53.07 28.28 -14.85
#